data_AF-A0A1H7H711-F1
#
_entry.id   AF-A0A1H7H711-F1
#
_cell.length_a   1.000
_cell.length_b   1.000
_cell.length_c   1.000
_cell.angle_alpha   90.00
_cell.angle_beta   90.00
_cell.angle_gamma   90.00
#
_symmetry.space_group_name_H-M   'P 1'
#
loop_
_entity.id
_entity.type
_entity.pdbx_description
1 polymer ?
#
loop_
_entity_poly.entity_id
_entity_poly.type
_entity_poly.pdbx_seq_one_letter_code
_entity_poly.pdbx_strand_id
1 'polypeptide(L)'
;MATFYVSTTGSDSNTGLDENSSFQTLERAVEAMHQSNGADTVYIAGGTYYVDDALQLTSADSGSSIVAMSGENVVISGGTQVSGWTQGSDGIWTAHVDAQDVQQFTVNGEKQTESRYPDVDPNDPVHGGWLWGQDLPAGYDAQKSMAFDPSDYPDGEQPKAGDTVTVYTENGYASEVLTIASVEGNVMTFTTEANYDLGAASRYYVSQDTPDNVGEWSYDAETQTISYKAPDGFTGEGGVVSGDHSIISIDGADNVTVKGITFTDTASSSGDPTTAAIEVNDANGVVIDGNQFVNVGVGVALHGDSSGNTVSSNSFEHTWSSAIAMTAGTSDNRITNNTVDHSNEVYVQYGSIDMQESAGNQIDHNTITNVPRFGISEVNYDPDNQSGGNTIEYNDIRHSGQQTPDTGAIYLFSADDSGADGSIIRYNTIVDTGGTNTKDGGFAEDWSSGIYLDNMASNAQIYGNFVQGTTFSGILVHGGSNNEIHDNTLLDNGKYGISTIEADGNPIDGNETYNNFIQVSGDGSNTIDTDQTDPSLIHDNVYYNPDGGELTIADVSLASFQRQGGDSGSTETSQAGFTDAANGDYSFVSGSVAQAHGIDSVPFDSVGSALTGTSPEVETPSSGNGSGTPPTTSEPVTETPPVAAEPSTPSEETPTTPATGEGTSPGTSEPGNETPPVTAEPSTPSEETPTTPATGEGTTPDTSEPGSGNPDVITIPDVDTGTGGTDAETPSNSGGGGWGGHGGWGGLSGGRWSWDGGSSRRGDDDHGGGRNGSRDSQASNDDDTGGGGRNDWRGGQSRHDDDNDHHCHSQLSHWHW
;
A
#
# COMPACT_ATOMS: atom_id res chain seq x y z
N MET A 1 -38.09 8.41 8.14
CA MET A 1 -38.38 7.04 8.60
C MET A 1 -39.66 6.48 7.99
N ALA A 2 -39.64 6.29 6.67
CA ALA A 2 -40.28 5.20 5.97
C ALA A 2 -39.38 3.95 6.02
N THR A 3 -39.83 2.86 5.40
CA THR A 3 -39.02 1.68 5.10
C THR A 3 -39.28 1.34 3.64
N PHE A 4 -38.21 1.18 2.87
CA PHE A 4 -38.25 0.83 1.46
C PHE A 4 -37.66 -0.57 1.23
N TYR A 5 -38.12 -1.22 0.17
CA TYR A 5 -37.75 -2.59 -0.19
C TYR A 5 -37.32 -2.59 -1.67
N VAL A 6 -36.18 -3.21 -1.97
CA VAL A 6 -35.63 -3.34 -3.33
C VAL A 6 -35.50 -4.82 -3.69
N SER A 7 -35.84 -5.18 -4.93
CA SER A 7 -35.66 -6.53 -5.47
C SER A 7 -35.39 -6.48 -6.97
N THR A 8 -34.44 -7.28 -7.45
CA THR A 8 -34.24 -7.56 -8.89
C THR A 8 -35.52 -7.98 -9.64
N THR A 9 -36.56 -8.44 -8.92
CA THR A 9 -37.88 -8.83 -9.46
C THR A 9 -39.00 -7.80 -9.22
N GLY A 10 -38.67 -6.64 -8.65
CA GLY A 10 -39.59 -5.55 -8.31
C GLY A 10 -40.01 -4.67 -9.50
N SER A 11 -40.39 -3.42 -9.22
CA SER A 11 -40.61 -2.40 -10.25
C SER A 11 -40.55 -1.00 -9.66
N ASP A 12 -39.85 -0.08 -10.31
CA ASP A 12 -39.75 1.33 -9.88
C ASP A 12 -41.06 2.11 -9.99
N SER A 13 -42.07 1.51 -10.67
CA SER A 13 -43.45 2.00 -10.69
C SER A 13 -44.26 1.65 -9.43
N ASN A 14 -43.70 0.83 -8.53
CA ASN A 14 -44.32 0.46 -7.25
C ASN A 14 -44.11 1.55 -6.16
N THR A 15 -44.57 1.27 -4.95
CA THR A 15 -44.47 2.17 -3.80
C THR A 15 -43.18 2.03 -2.98
N GLY A 16 -42.47 0.91 -3.11
CA GLY A 16 -41.31 0.56 -2.29
C GLY A 16 -41.64 0.14 -0.86
N LEU A 17 -42.87 0.38 -0.35
CA LEU A 17 -43.21 0.31 1.08
C LEU A 17 -43.46 -1.10 1.66
N ASP A 18 -43.44 -2.16 0.84
CA ASP A 18 -43.43 -3.55 1.29
C ASP A 18 -42.76 -4.47 0.25
N GLU A 19 -42.32 -5.66 0.64
CA GLU A 19 -41.64 -6.64 -0.23
C GLU A 19 -42.38 -6.92 -1.56
N ASN A 20 -43.72 -6.97 -1.54
CA ASN A 20 -44.57 -7.25 -2.70
C ASN A 20 -44.83 -6.01 -3.58
N SER A 21 -44.39 -4.83 -3.11
CA SER A 21 -44.40 -3.56 -3.85
C SER A 21 -43.00 -2.92 -3.88
N SER A 22 -41.96 -3.75 -3.87
CA SER A 22 -40.55 -3.35 -3.93
C SER A 22 -40.19 -2.58 -5.21
N PHE A 23 -39.24 -1.65 -5.09
CA PHE A 23 -38.55 -1.05 -6.23
C PHE A 23 -37.66 -2.09 -6.93
N GLN A 24 -37.25 -1.81 -8.16
CA GLN A 24 -36.33 -2.65 -8.92
C GLN A 24 -34.88 -2.18 -8.78
N THR A 25 -34.67 -0.87 -8.77
CA THR A 25 -33.36 -0.20 -8.71
C THR A 25 -33.07 0.38 -7.32
N LEU A 26 -31.80 0.67 -7.04
CA LEU A 26 -31.32 1.26 -5.79
C LEU A 26 -31.45 2.79 -5.84
N GLU A 27 -31.15 3.35 -6.99
CA GLU A 27 -31.34 4.74 -7.42
C GLU A 27 -32.77 5.21 -7.13
N ARG A 28 -33.78 4.38 -7.45
CA ARG A 28 -35.18 4.69 -7.13
C ARG A 28 -35.50 4.67 -5.63
N ALA A 29 -34.78 3.85 -4.86
CA ALA A 29 -34.91 3.83 -3.39
C ALA A 29 -34.27 5.07 -2.76
N VAL A 30 -33.09 5.48 -3.24
CA VAL A 30 -32.41 6.73 -2.83
C VAL A 30 -33.25 7.95 -3.21
N GLU A 31 -33.81 8.02 -4.42
CA GLU A 31 -34.76 9.08 -4.82
C GLU A 31 -35.99 9.14 -3.88
N ALA A 32 -36.43 8.00 -3.33
CA ALA A 32 -37.52 7.93 -2.36
C ALA A 32 -37.10 8.36 -0.94
N MET A 33 -35.84 8.14 -0.52
CA MET A 33 -35.27 8.65 0.73
C MET A 33 -35.17 10.18 0.72
N HIS A 34 -34.62 10.77 -0.35
CA HIS A 34 -34.57 12.23 -0.52
C HIS A 34 -35.97 12.87 -0.41
N GLN A 35 -36.99 12.20 -0.98
CA GLN A 35 -38.40 12.67 -0.95
C GLN A 35 -39.08 12.51 0.42
N SER A 36 -38.55 11.63 1.27
CA SER A 36 -38.99 11.38 2.65
C SER A 36 -38.34 12.38 3.63
N ASN A 37 -37.09 12.80 3.37
CA ASN A 37 -36.30 13.75 4.13
C ASN A 37 -36.14 13.34 5.62
N GLY A 38 -35.42 12.23 5.83
CA GLY A 38 -34.73 11.94 7.09
C GLY A 38 -34.87 10.50 7.58
N ALA A 39 -33.76 9.91 8.02
CA ALA A 39 -33.64 8.62 8.72
C ALA A 39 -34.59 7.50 8.24
N ASP A 40 -34.34 6.99 7.03
CA ASP A 40 -35.07 5.89 6.40
C ASP A 40 -34.32 4.55 6.47
N THR A 41 -34.94 3.46 6.02
CA THR A 41 -34.25 2.17 5.88
C THR A 41 -34.61 1.51 4.56
N VAL A 42 -33.61 1.21 3.73
CA VAL A 42 -33.73 0.42 2.51
C VAL A 42 -33.32 -1.02 2.84
N TYR A 43 -34.22 -1.97 2.62
CA TYR A 43 -33.93 -3.40 2.67
C TYR A 43 -33.79 -3.97 1.26
N ILE A 44 -32.62 -4.52 0.95
CA ILE A 44 -32.30 -5.09 -0.37
C ILE A 44 -32.48 -6.62 -0.34
N ALA A 45 -33.33 -7.16 -1.21
CA ALA A 45 -33.50 -8.61 -1.38
C ALA A 45 -32.37 -9.22 -2.21
N GLY A 46 -32.15 -10.53 -2.07
CA GLY A 46 -31.02 -11.21 -2.69
C GLY A 46 -30.96 -11.09 -4.22
N GLY A 47 -29.74 -10.94 -4.73
CA GLY A 47 -29.44 -10.75 -6.16
C GLY A 47 -28.29 -9.77 -6.40
N THR A 48 -27.89 -9.67 -7.68
CA THR A 48 -26.92 -8.69 -8.15
C THR A 48 -27.64 -7.47 -8.70
N TYR A 49 -27.17 -6.28 -8.31
CA TYR A 49 -27.62 -4.98 -8.78
C TYR A 49 -26.42 -4.30 -9.44
N TYR A 50 -26.60 -3.83 -10.66
CA TYR A 50 -25.59 -3.03 -11.37
C TYR A 50 -26.01 -1.57 -11.28
N VAL A 51 -25.05 -0.67 -11.02
CA VAL A 51 -25.26 0.78 -10.98
C VAL A 51 -24.32 1.47 -11.97
N ASP A 52 -24.85 2.41 -12.75
CA ASP A 52 -24.09 3.11 -13.82
C ASP A 52 -23.39 4.40 -13.31
N ASP A 53 -23.60 4.77 -12.04
CA ASP A 53 -23.11 5.98 -11.36
C ASP A 53 -23.24 5.78 -9.82
N ALA A 54 -22.59 6.60 -9.02
CA ALA A 54 -22.58 6.49 -7.56
C ALA A 54 -23.94 6.82 -6.92
N LEU A 55 -24.37 6.00 -5.96
CA LEU A 55 -25.57 6.22 -5.15
C LEU A 55 -25.33 7.37 -4.15
N GLN A 56 -25.63 8.59 -4.58
CA GLN A 56 -25.45 9.81 -3.80
C GLN A 56 -26.41 9.85 -2.59
N LEU A 57 -25.85 9.82 -1.38
CA LEU A 57 -26.52 10.09 -0.11
C LEU A 57 -26.09 11.46 0.40
N THR A 58 -27.04 12.31 0.72
CA THR A 58 -26.81 13.72 1.06
C THR A 58 -27.20 14.03 2.50
N SER A 59 -26.91 15.24 2.98
CA SER A 59 -27.47 15.78 4.23
C SER A 59 -29.02 15.67 4.40
N ALA A 60 -29.79 15.39 3.34
CA ALA A 60 -31.22 15.07 3.44
C ALA A 60 -31.50 13.66 4.02
N ASP A 61 -30.51 12.77 3.92
CA ASP A 61 -30.58 11.34 4.17
C ASP A 61 -29.94 10.95 5.52
N SER A 62 -29.44 11.90 6.30
CA SER A 62 -28.83 11.67 7.62
C SER A 62 -29.66 10.77 8.53
N GLY A 63 -28.98 9.84 9.20
CA GLY A 63 -29.59 8.81 10.05
C GLY A 63 -30.28 7.66 9.31
N SER A 64 -30.11 7.54 7.98
CA SER A 64 -30.71 6.46 7.18
C SER A 64 -29.82 5.22 7.10
N SER A 65 -30.37 4.10 6.61
CA SER A 65 -29.62 2.86 6.47
C SER A 65 -29.92 2.13 5.16
N ILE A 66 -28.88 1.63 4.49
CA ILE A 66 -28.96 0.71 3.36
C ILE A 66 -28.47 -0.66 3.84
N VAL A 67 -29.36 -1.66 3.82
CA VAL A 67 -29.15 -2.92 4.54
C VAL A 67 -29.60 -4.11 3.70
N ALA A 68 -28.76 -5.14 3.58
CA ALA A 68 -29.18 -6.41 3.00
C ALA A 68 -30.24 -7.12 3.87
N MET A 69 -31.19 -7.82 3.23
CA MET A 69 -32.16 -8.65 3.95
C MET A 69 -31.45 -9.80 4.68
N SER A 70 -31.94 -10.14 5.88
CA SER A 70 -31.26 -11.07 6.78
C SER A 70 -31.14 -12.49 6.21
N GLY A 71 -29.92 -12.85 5.78
CA GLY A 71 -29.61 -14.15 5.20
C GLY A 71 -29.76 -14.23 3.66
N GLU A 72 -30.06 -13.11 3.00
CA GLU A 72 -29.98 -12.97 1.54
C GLU A 72 -28.54 -12.61 1.12
N ASN A 73 -28.11 -13.03 -0.06
CA ASN A 73 -26.85 -12.56 -0.67
C ASN A 73 -27.15 -11.36 -1.59
N VAL A 74 -26.63 -10.18 -1.25
CA VAL A 74 -26.82 -8.93 -1.99
C VAL A 74 -25.48 -8.46 -2.52
N VAL A 75 -25.39 -8.37 -3.85
CA VAL A 75 -24.21 -7.87 -4.55
C VAL A 75 -24.57 -6.56 -5.25
N ILE A 76 -23.81 -5.50 -5.03
CA ILE A 76 -23.86 -4.28 -5.82
C ILE A 76 -22.56 -4.20 -6.62
N SER A 77 -22.68 -4.14 -7.94
CA SER A 77 -21.56 -4.08 -8.87
C SER A 77 -21.54 -2.71 -9.54
N GLY A 78 -20.37 -2.06 -9.55
CA GLY A 78 -20.12 -0.87 -10.38
C GLY A 78 -19.74 -1.22 -11.83
N GLY A 79 -19.79 -2.50 -12.20
CA GLY A 79 -19.31 -2.98 -13.49
C GLY A 79 -20.39 -3.07 -14.57
N THR A 80 -19.96 -3.07 -15.84
CA THR A 80 -20.84 -3.31 -17.00
C THR A 80 -20.80 -4.77 -17.44
N GLN A 81 -21.96 -5.42 -17.56
CA GLN A 81 -22.07 -6.80 -18.03
C GLN A 81 -21.68 -6.93 -19.52
N VAL A 82 -20.70 -7.78 -19.83
CA VAL A 82 -20.26 -8.05 -21.21
C VAL A 82 -21.11 -9.13 -21.85
N SER A 83 -21.76 -8.80 -22.98
CA SER A 83 -22.64 -9.71 -23.72
C SER A 83 -22.43 -9.61 -25.24
N GLY A 84 -23.12 -10.46 -26.01
CA GLY A 84 -23.00 -10.47 -27.48
C GLY A 84 -21.73 -11.15 -28.03
N TRP A 85 -20.99 -11.84 -27.17
CA TRP A 85 -19.73 -12.54 -27.48
C TRP A 85 -19.74 -13.37 -28.77
N THR A 86 -18.67 -13.25 -29.55
CA THR A 86 -18.40 -14.04 -30.76
C THR A 86 -17.13 -14.86 -30.58
N GLN A 87 -17.21 -16.19 -30.74
CA GLN A 87 -16.06 -17.09 -30.61
C GLN A 87 -15.21 -17.13 -31.89
N GLY A 88 -13.92 -16.84 -31.77
CA GLY A 88 -12.89 -17.02 -32.78
C GLY A 88 -12.46 -18.49 -32.95
N SER A 89 -11.77 -18.79 -34.06
CA SER A 89 -11.28 -20.16 -34.36
C SER A 89 -10.00 -20.56 -33.62
N ASP A 90 -9.45 -19.61 -32.88
CA ASP A 90 -8.24 -19.59 -32.05
C ASP A 90 -8.57 -19.80 -30.56
N GLY A 91 -9.85 -19.70 -30.18
CA GLY A 91 -10.33 -19.75 -28.79
C GLY A 91 -10.54 -18.38 -28.15
N ILE A 92 -10.15 -17.28 -28.82
CA ILE A 92 -10.41 -15.92 -28.35
C ILE A 92 -11.87 -15.59 -28.62
N TRP A 93 -12.58 -15.11 -27.61
CA TRP A 93 -13.92 -14.56 -27.74
C TRP A 93 -13.82 -13.04 -27.78
N THR A 94 -14.62 -12.39 -28.62
CA THR A 94 -14.68 -10.92 -28.67
C THR A 94 -16.09 -10.39 -28.46
N ALA A 95 -16.20 -9.25 -27.79
CA ALA A 95 -17.44 -8.53 -27.56
C ALA A 95 -17.21 -7.01 -27.63
N HIS A 96 -18.26 -6.26 -27.96
CA HIS A 96 -18.24 -4.79 -27.91
C HIS A 96 -18.79 -4.33 -26.55
N VAL A 97 -18.19 -3.29 -25.98
CA VAL A 97 -18.55 -2.74 -24.67
C VAL A 97 -18.59 -1.22 -24.80
N ASP A 98 -19.69 -0.57 -24.36
CA ASP A 98 -19.89 0.88 -24.50
C ASP A 98 -19.03 1.74 -23.51
N ALA A 99 -17.81 1.30 -23.19
CA ALA A 99 -16.85 1.98 -22.30
C ALA A 99 -15.85 2.84 -23.09
N GLN A 100 -15.13 3.77 -22.45
CA GLN A 100 -13.98 4.46 -23.07
C GLN A 100 -12.65 3.80 -22.73
N ASP A 101 -12.59 3.13 -21.59
CA ASP A 101 -11.46 2.39 -21.07
C ASP A 101 -11.98 1.17 -20.30
N VAL A 102 -11.16 0.14 -20.12
CA VAL A 102 -11.47 -1.06 -19.33
C VAL A 102 -10.23 -1.42 -18.53
N GLN A 103 -10.28 -1.11 -17.24
CA GLN A 103 -9.19 -1.35 -16.30
C GLN A 103 -9.17 -2.80 -15.78
N GLN A 104 -10.35 -3.41 -15.56
CA GLN A 104 -10.47 -4.79 -15.09
C GLN A 104 -11.57 -5.56 -15.82
N PHE A 105 -11.35 -6.85 -16.01
CA PHE A 105 -12.36 -7.82 -16.45
C PHE A 105 -12.47 -8.97 -15.45
N THR A 106 -13.70 -9.31 -15.04
CA THR A 106 -14.01 -10.44 -14.16
C THR A 106 -14.93 -11.44 -14.89
N VAL A 107 -14.83 -12.73 -14.54
CA VAL A 107 -15.68 -13.79 -15.11
C VAL A 107 -16.27 -14.63 -13.99
N ASN A 108 -17.56 -14.43 -13.72
CA ASN A 108 -18.30 -14.96 -12.56
C ASN A 108 -17.76 -14.45 -11.20
N GLY A 109 -17.10 -13.29 -11.18
CA GLY A 109 -16.45 -12.70 -9.99
C GLY A 109 -14.96 -13.01 -9.88
N GLU A 110 -14.42 -13.91 -10.71
CA GLU A 110 -12.98 -14.21 -10.75
C GLU A 110 -12.25 -13.17 -11.63
N LYS A 111 -11.27 -12.44 -11.07
CA LYS A 111 -10.41 -11.50 -11.82
C LYS A 111 -9.65 -12.23 -12.93
N GLN A 112 -9.65 -11.68 -14.14
CA GLN A 112 -8.93 -12.24 -15.29
C GLN A 112 -7.62 -11.49 -15.55
N THR A 113 -6.61 -12.19 -16.07
CA THR A 113 -5.26 -11.64 -16.28
C THR A 113 -5.24 -10.69 -17.47
N GLU A 114 -4.70 -9.48 -17.32
CA GLU A 114 -4.40 -8.62 -18.48
C GLU A 114 -3.37 -9.33 -19.37
N SER A 115 -3.61 -9.39 -20.68
CA SER A 115 -2.62 -9.90 -21.63
C SER A 115 -1.44 -8.94 -21.68
N ARG A 116 -0.26 -9.43 -21.28
CA ARG A 116 0.93 -8.63 -21.03
C ARG A 116 2.18 -9.39 -21.44
N TYR A 117 3.22 -8.67 -21.86
CA TYR A 117 4.53 -9.24 -22.12
C TYR A 117 5.57 -8.75 -21.11
N PRO A 118 6.39 -9.66 -20.53
CA PRO A 118 6.22 -11.11 -20.48
C PRO A 118 4.94 -11.53 -19.74
N ASP A 119 4.50 -12.75 -20.00
CA ASP A 119 3.40 -13.40 -19.29
C ASP A 119 3.69 -13.48 -17.76
N VAL A 120 2.65 -13.60 -16.93
CA VAL A 120 2.79 -13.93 -15.50
C VAL A 120 3.41 -15.34 -15.37
N ASP A 121 4.43 -15.52 -14.51
CA ASP A 121 4.83 -16.89 -14.11
C ASP A 121 3.86 -17.41 -13.03
N PRO A 122 3.02 -18.43 -13.31
CA PRO A 122 2.05 -18.94 -12.35
C PRO A 122 2.68 -19.72 -11.18
N ASN A 123 4.01 -19.89 -11.16
CA ASN A 123 4.76 -20.54 -10.08
C ASN A 123 5.46 -19.52 -9.17
N ASP A 124 5.64 -18.27 -9.64
CA ASP A 124 6.32 -17.18 -8.95
C ASP A 124 5.82 -15.83 -9.50
N PRO A 125 4.57 -15.42 -9.20
CA PRO A 125 3.98 -14.20 -9.78
C PRO A 125 4.62 -12.91 -9.25
N VAL A 126 5.42 -12.98 -8.17
CA VAL A 126 6.14 -11.84 -7.61
C VAL A 126 7.47 -11.62 -8.33
N HIS A 127 8.26 -12.66 -8.57
CA HIS A 127 9.61 -12.51 -9.15
C HIS A 127 9.71 -12.90 -10.63
N GLY A 128 8.75 -13.67 -11.15
CA GLY A 128 8.65 -14.05 -12.56
C GLY A 128 7.81 -13.09 -13.40
N GLY A 129 8.01 -13.10 -14.72
CA GLY A 129 7.19 -12.32 -15.65
C GLY A 129 7.48 -10.81 -15.69
N TRP A 130 8.75 -10.41 -15.57
CA TRP A 130 9.17 -9.00 -15.56
C TRP A 130 10.26 -8.68 -16.59
N LEU A 131 10.22 -7.46 -17.13
CA LEU A 131 11.32 -6.77 -17.82
C LEU A 131 12.00 -5.80 -16.86
N TRP A 132 13.17 -5.31 -17.26
CA TRP A 132 14.00 -4.41 -16.46
C TRP A 132 14.37 -3.14 -17.24
N GLY A 133 14.21 -1.99 -16.57
CA GLY A 133 14.68 -0.71 -17.08
C GLY A 133 16.18 -0.70 -17.36
N GLN A 134 16.66 0.27 -18.11
CA GLN A 134 18.06 0.41 -18.52
C GLN A 134 18.57 1.82 -18.19
N ASP A 135 19.90 2.01 -18.18
CA ASP A 135 20.55 3.33 -18.03
C ASP A 135 19.95 4.37 -19.00
N LEU A 136 19.21 5.35 -18.45
CA LEU A 136 18.54 6.36 -19.27
C LEU A 136 19.56 7.30 -19.95
N PRO A 137 19.49 7.51 -21.28
CA PRO A 137 20.44 8.39 -21.96
C PRO A 137 20.36 9.85 -21.50
N ALA A 138 21.52 10.49 -21.32
CA ALA A 138 21.59 11.87 -20.85
C ALA A 138 20.85 12.86 -21.78
N GLY A 139 19.85 13.55 -21.23
CA GLY A 139 19.02 14.54 -21.94
C GLY A 139 17.54 14.17 -22.03
N TYR A 140 17.16 12.96 -21.60
CA TYR A 140 15.79 12.62 -21.24
C TYR A 140 15.48 13.01 -19.79
N ASP A 141 14.20 12.92 -19.44
CA ASP A 141 13.62 13.19 -18.12
C ASP A 141 13.32 11.85 -17.44
N ALA A 142 13.78 11.66 -16.20
CA ALA A 142 13.84 10.34 -15.57
C ALA A 142 12.52 9.88 -14.92
N GLN A 143 11.68 10.82 -14.47
CA GLN A 143 10.29 10.52 -14.07
C GLN A 143 9.36 10.36 -15.29
N LYS A 144 9.80 10.75 -16.49
CA LYS A 144 8.97 10.77 -17.71
C LYS A 144 9.42 9.83 -18.83
N SER A 145 10.59 9.21 -18.73
CA SER A 145 11.13 8.34 -19.78
C SER A 145 11.90 7.16 -19.19
N MET A 146 11.68 5.98 -19.78
CA MET A 146 12.37 4.73 -19.41
C MET A 146 13.10 4.16 -20.62
N ALA A 147 14.36 3.74 -20.43
CA ALA A 147 15.08 2.98 -21.44
C ALA A 147 14.84 1.48 -21.28
N PHE A 148 14.79 0.75 -22.40
CA PHE A 148 14.61 -0.71 -22.44
C PHE A 148 15.65 -1.37 -23.35
N ASP A 149 15.84 -2.70 -23.26
CA ASP A 149 16.57 -3.47 -24.27
C ASP A 149 15.59 -3.99 -25.34
N PRO A 150 15.68 -3.58 -26.62
CA PRO A 150 14.77 -4.06 -27.66
C PRO A 150 14.92 -5.55 -28.01
N SER A 151 15.94 -6.24 -27.47
CA SER A 151 16.19 -7.68 -27.69
C SER A 151 15.58 -8.60 -26.63
N ASP A 152 14.98 -8.06 -25.57
CA ASP A 152 14.11 -8.81 -24.66
C ASP A 152 12.75 -9.15 -25.31
N TYR A 153 12.35 -8.39 -26.34
CA TYR A 153 11.07 -8.54 -27.04
C TYR A 153 11.20 -9.37 -28.34
N PRO A 154 10.17 -10.14 -28.73
CA PRO A 154 10.12 -10.80 -30.04
C PRO A 154 10.13 -9.82 -31.24
N ASP A 155 10.46 -10.33 -32.43
CA ASP A 155 10.60 -9.53 -33.67
C ASP A 155 9.25 -8.89 -34.10
N GLY A 156 9.00 -7.64 -33.68
CA GLY A 156 7.79 -6.88 -34.00
C GLY A 156 6.83 -6.64 -32.83
N GLU A 157 7.17 -7.13 -31.63
CA GLU A 157 6.40 -6.98 -30.38
C GLU A 157 7.07 -5.98 -29.40
N GLN A 158 8.00 -5.16 -29.90
CA GLN A 158 8.57 -4.01 -29.17
C GLN A 158 7.50 -2.94 -28.89
N PRO A 159 7.58 -2.21 -27.77
CA PRO A 159 6.59 -1.20 -27.37
C PRO A 159 6.44 -0.08 -28.40
N LYS A 160 5.21 0.38 -28.57
CA LYS A 160 4.74 1.41 -29.50
C LYS A 160 4.00 2.52 -28.74
N ALA A 161 3.80 3.67 -29.38
CA ALA A 161 3.00 4.74 -28.80
C ALA A 161 1.52 4.33 -28.74
N GLY A 162 0.91 4.49 -27.57
CA GLY A 162 -0.44 4.01 -27.24
C GLY A 162 -0.47 2.78 -26.32
N ASP A 163 0.63 2.06 -26.13
CA ASP A 163 0.69 0.94 -25.17
C ASP A 163 0.68 1.44 -23.73
N THR A 164 0.20 0.56 -22.83
CA THR A 164 0.27 0.76 -21.39
C THR A 164 1.45 -0.03 -20.81
N VAL A 165 2.17 0.60 -19.90
CA VAL A 165 3.27 0.01 -19.13
C VAL A 165 2.92 0.05 -17.66
N THR A 166 2.83 -1.11 -17.02
CA THR A 166 2.77 -1.19 -15.56
C THR A 166 4.19 -1.36 -15.04
N VAL A 167 4.67 -0.40 -14.25
CA VAL A 167 6.06 -0.30 -13.78
C VAL A 167 6.11 -0.12 -12.28
N TYR A 168 6.97 -0.89 -11.63
CA TYR A 168 7.44 -0.64 -10.26
C TYR A 168 8.64 0.31 -10.36
N THR A 169 8.50 1.51 -9.79
CA THR A 169 9.39 2.65 -10.02
C THR A 169 10.58 2.67 -9.07
N GLU A 170 11.69 3.24 -9.50
CA GLU A 170 13.00 3.19 -8.83
C GLU A 170 13.34 1.77 -8.33
N ASN A 171 13.52 1.56 -7.02
CA ASN A 171 13.86 0.26 -6.40
C ASN A 171 12.61 -0.57 -6.03
N GLY A 172 11.45 -0.21 -6.59
CA GLY A 172 10.15 -0.86 -6.34
C GLY A 172 9.29 -0.20 -5.26
N TYR A 173 9.50 1.08 -4.95
CA TYR A 173 8.78 1.80 -3.87
C TYR A 173 7.30 2.05 -4.20
N ALA A 174 6.98 2.29 -5.48
CA ALA A 174 5.62 2.54 -5.96
C ALA A 174 5.35 1.79 -7.28
N SER A 175 4.08 1.67 -7.65
CA SER A 175 3.65 1.14 -8.95
C SER A 175 2.80 2.16 -9.71
N GLU A 176 3.04 2.24 -11.01
CA GLU A 176 2.39 3.18 -11.93
C GLU A 176 1.87 2.46 -13.16
N VAL A 177 0.78 2.97 -13.73
CA VAL A 177 0.18 2.53 -14.99
C VAL A 177 0.31 3.66 -16.00
N LEU A 178 1.29 3.57 -16.91
CA LEU A 178 1.74 4.69 -17.76
C LEU A 178 1.49 4.42 -19.25
N THR A 179 0.85 5.37 -19.95
CA THR A 179 0.68 5.29 -21.41
C THR A 179 1.91 5.85 -22.15
N ILE A 180 2.43 5.10 -23.12
CA ILE A 180 3.56 5.52 -23.95
C ILE A 180 3.11 6.60 -24.96
N ALA A 181 3.62 7.82 -24.81
CA ALA A 181 3.39 8.91 -25.76
C ALA A 181 4.26 8.81 -27.03
N SER A 182 5.49 8.31 -26.89
CA SER A 182 6.43 8.13 -28.01
C SER A 182 7.57 7.16 -27.68
N VAL A 183 8.15 6.54 -28.70
CA VAL A 183 9.35 5.70 -28.59
C VAL A 183 10.44 6.23 -29.54
N GLU A 184 11.59 6.63 -29.00
CA GLU A 184 12.76 7.08 -29.76
C GLU A 184 13.95 6.11 -29.56
N GLY A 185 14.12 5.20 -30.52
CA GLY A 185 15.20 4.20 -30.49
C GLY A 185 14.90 3.07 -29.52
N ASN A 186 15.37 3.20 -28.28
CA ASN A 186 15.12 2.27 -27.18
C ASN A 186 14.70 3.01 -25.89
N VAL A 187 14.18 4.23 -26.02
CA VAL A 187 13.61 5.02 -24.92
C VAL A 187 12.13 5.21 -25.17
N MET A 188 11.32 4.85 -24.17
CA MET A 188 9.89 5.18 -24.09
C MET A 188 9.75 6.51 -23.35
N THR A 189 8.86 7.38 -23.80
CA THR A 189 8.47 8.61 -23.08
C THR A 189 6.97 8.58 -22.85
N PHE A 190 6.54 8.85 -21.62
CA PHE A 190 5.17 8.68 -21.16
C PHE A 190 4.35 9.97 -21.24
N THR A 191 3.02 9.83 -21.20
CA THR A 191 2.07 10.96 -21.17
C THR A 191 2.15 11.73 -19.86
N THR A 192 2.13 11.02 -18.73
CA THR A 192 2.29 11.49 -17.35
C THR A 192 3.76 11.43 -16.90
N GLU A 193 4.08 12.05 -15.77
CA GLU A 193 5.28 11.70 -14.99
C GLU A 193 4.90 10.59 -13.98
N ALA A 194 5.87 9.75 -13.62
CA ALA A 194 5.79 8.81 -12.49
C ALA A 194 6.18 9.50 -11.17
N ASN A 195 5.87 8.90 -10.02
CA ASN A 195 6.36 9.39 -8.73
C ASN A 195 7.90 9.31 -8.66
N TYR A 196 8.50 8.13 -8.83
CA TYR A 196 9.96 7.93 -8.77
C TYR A 196 10.62 7.71 -10.15
N ASP A 197 11.95 7.81 -10.19
CA ASP A 197 12.78 7.69 -11.40
C ASP A 197 12.63 6.30 -12.06
N LEU A 198 12.46 6.29 -13.39
CA LEU A 198 12.27 5.08 -14.21
C LEU A 198 13.61 4.48 -14.65
N GLY A 199 14.43 4.14 -13.67
CA GLY A 199 15.83 3.70 -13.82
C GLY A 199 16.03 2.19 -14.03
N ALA A 200 17.28 1.74 -13.93
CA ALA A 200 17.66 0.35 -14.15
C ALA A 200 17.21 -0.63 -13.05
N ALA A 201 16.78 -0.13 -11.89
CA ALA A 201 16.17 -0.95 -10.83
C ALA A 201 14.67 -1.21 -11.08
N SER A 202 14.02 -0.45 -11.97
CA SER A 202 12.57 -0.55 -12.19
C SER A 202 12.20 -1.81 -12.98
N ARG A 203 11.33 -2.64 -12.41
CA ARG A 203 10.73 -3.81 -13.08
C ARG A 203 9.39 -3.42 -13.71
N TYR A 204 9.09 -3.94 -14.90
CA TYR A 204 7.85 -3.58 -15.61
C TYR A 204 7.35 -4.67 -16.55
N TYR A 205 6.12 -4.49 -17.06
CA TYR A 205 5.59 -5.23 -18.20
C TYR A 205 4.86 -4.27 -19.17
N VAL A 206 4.58 -4.74 -20.39
CA VAL A 206 3.83 -3.97 -21.41
C VAL A 206 2.57 -4.72 -21.79
N SER A 207 1.41 -4.05 -21.79
CA SER A 207 0.14 -4.65 -22.20
C SER A 207 0.16 -5.07 -23.68
N GLN A 208 -0.68 -6.04 -24.06
CA GLN A 208 -0.67 -6.66 -25.40
C GLN A 208 -2.04 -6.65 -26.07
N ASP A 209 -2.06 -6.35 -27.38
CA ASP A 209 -3.29 -6.29 -28.18
C ASP A 209 -4.09 -7.61 -28.17
N THR A 210 -3.43 -8.76 -28.00
CA THR A 210 -3.99 -10.10 -28.32
C THR A 210 -3.68 -11.16 -27.24
N PRO A 211 -4.70 -11.63 -26.50
CA PRO A 211 -4.60 -12.72 -25.54
C PRO A 211 -3.98 -14.01 -26.08
N ASP A 212 -2.98 -14.50 -25.35
CA ASP A 212 -2.05 -15.56 -25.74
C ASP A 212 -2.15 -16.78 -24.81
N ASN A 213 -2.34 -16.60 -23.50
CA ASN A 213 -2.68 -17.68 -22.56
C ASN A 213 -4.17 -17.80 -22.25
N VAL A 214 -4.59 -18.93 -21.67
CA VAL A 214 -5.99 -19.14 -21.25
C VAL A 214 -6.26 -18.40 -19.95
N GLY A 215 -7.29 -17.55 -19.93
CA GLY A 215 -7.60 -16.64 -18.82
C GLY A 215 -7.17 -15.20 -19.08
N GLU A 216 -6.45 -14.93 -20.17
CA GLU A 216 -6.06 -13.56 -20.55
C GLU A 216 -7.16 -12.79 -21.29
N TRP A 217 -7.19 -11.47 -21.07
CA TRP A 217 -8.02 -10.52 -21.81
C TRP A 217 -7.22 -9.29 -22.29
N SER A 218 -7.74 -8.59 -23.29
CA SER A 218 -7.25 -7.28 -23.75
C SER A 218 -8.43 -6.39 -24.16
N TYR A 219 -8.21 -5.07 -24.21
CA TYR A 219 -9.22 -4.10 -24.64
C TYR A 219 -8.67 -3.14 -25.71
N ASP A 220 -9.37 -3.05 -26.83
CA ASP A 220 -9.14 -2.07 -27.89
C ASP A 220 -10.10 -0.89 -27.70
N ALA A 221 -9.59 0.26 -27.27
CA ALA A 221 -10.36 1.48 -27.07
C ALA A 221 -10.74 2.24 -28.36
N GLU A 222 -10.09 2.00 -29.52
CA GLU A 222 -10.51 2.61 -30.79
C GLU A 222 -11.77 1.92 -31.34
N THR A 223 -11.87 0.59 -31.21
CA THR A 223 -13.07 -0.16 -31.61
C THR A 223 -14.03 -0.48 -30.46
N GLN A 224 -13.65 -0.17 -29.23
CA GLN A 224 -14.35 -0.51 -27.99
C GLN A 224 -14.65 -2.02 -27.91
N THR A 225 -13.63 -2.85 -28.14
CA THR A 225 -13.73 -4.31 -28.21
C THR A 225 -12.91 -4.95 -27.11
N ILE A 226 -13.54 -5.76 -26.25
CA ILE A 226 -12.83 -6.67 -25.36
C ILE A 226 -12.58 -8.01 -26.07
N SER A 227 -11.35 -8.53 -25.92
CA SER A 227 -10.94 -9.86 -26.34
C SER A 227 -10.62 -10.70 -25.11
N TYR A 228 -11.07 -11.95 -25.05
CA TYR A 228 -10.85 -12.85 -23.92
C TYR A 228 -10.58 -14.29 -24.37
N LYS A 229 -9.43 -14.85 -23.98
CA LYS A 229 -9.02 -16.22 -24.32
C LYS A 229 -9.56 -17.21 -23.31
N ALA A 230 -10.87 -17.43 -23.43
CA ALA A 230 -11.64 -18.18 -22.46
C ALA A 230 -11.26 -19.66 -22.37
N PRO A 231 -11.38 -20.29 -21.17
CA PRO A 231 -11.19 -21.72 -21.00
C PRO A 231 -12.24 -22.57 -21.72
N ASP A 232 -11.87 -23.84 -21.95
CA ASP A 232 -12.72 -24.85 -22.59
C ASP A 232 -14.07 -24.98 -21.86
N GLY A 233 -15.16 -24.58 -22.53
CA GLY A 233 -16.53 -24.64 -21.99
C GLY A 233 -17.14 -23.31 -21.55
N PHE A 234 -16.42 -22.18 -21.67
CA PHE A 234 -17.04 -20.86 -21.52
C PHE A 234 -18.23 -20.67 -22.47
N THR A 235 -19.29 -20.00 -21.98
CA THR A 235 -20.58 -19.90 -22.66
C THR A 235 -20.91 -18.50 -23.20
N GLY A 236 -20.06 -17.49 -22.97
CA GLY A 236 -20.39 -16.08 -23.23
C GLY A 236 -21.29 -15.45 -22.16
N GLU A 237 -21.22 -15.96 -20.92
CA GLU A 237 -22.03 -15.54 -19.77
C GLU A 237 -21.11 -15.22 -18.58
N GLY A 238 -21.52 -14.30 -17.71
CA GLY A 238 -20.83 -13.99 -16.45
C GLY A 238 -19.61 -13.07 -16.56
N GLY A 239 -19.28 -12.55 -17.75
CA GLY A 239 -18.23 -11.54 -17.92
C GLY A 239 -18.69 -10.14 -17.51
N VAL A 240 -17.89 -9.40 -16.76
CA VAL A 240 -18.14 -8.02 -16.31
C VAL A 240 -16.85 -7.20 -16.47
N VAL A 241 -16.95 -5.97 -16.96
CA VAL A 241 -15.85 -4.98 -16.89
C VAL A 241 -16.08 -4.02 -15.73
N SER A 242 -15.00 -3.54 -15.11
CA SER A 242 -15.10 -2.55 -14.02
C SER A 242 -15.59 -1.18 -14.48
N GLY A 243 -16.35 -0.49 -13.63
CA GLY A 243 -16.58 0.96 -13.74
C GLY A 243 -15.48 1.77 -13.03
N ASP A 244 -15.15 2.95 -13.58
CA ASP A 244 -14.30 3.96 -12.94
C ASP A 244 -15.19 4.99 -12.21
N HIS A 245 -15.93 4.52 -11.22
CA HIS A 245 -16.77 5.33 -10.34
C HIS A 245 -17.09 4.60 -9.02
N SER A 246 -17.45 5.39 -8.01
CA SER A 246 -17.88 4.92 -6.69
C SER A 246 -19.25 4.22 -6.74
N ILE A 247 -19.56 3.35 -5.77
CA ILE A 247 -20.89 2.70 -5.69
C ILE A 247 -21.82 3.46 -4.74
N ILE A 248 -21.31 3.96 -3.61
CA ILE A 248 -22.04 4.86 -2.70
C ILE A 248 -21.15 6.07 -2.39
N SER A 249 -21.73 7.27 -2.48
CA SER A 249 -21.11 8.51 -2.01
C SER A 249 -21.95 9.07 -0.86
N ILE A 250 -21.32 9.45 0.25
CA ILE A 250 -21.98 9.95 1.46
C ILE A 250 -21.47 11.38 1.73
N ASP A 251 -22.19 12.38 1.20
CA ASP A 251 -21.84 13.82 1.22
C ASP A 251 -22.64 14.58 2.29
N GLY A 252 -21.95 14.99 3.35
CA GLY A 252 -22.53 15.76 4.47
C GLY A 252 -23.65 15.03 5.23
N ALA A 253 -23.68 13.70 5.18
CA ALA A 253 -24.80 12.87 5.61
C ALA A 253 -24.52 12.10 6.91
N ASP A 254 -24.57 12.80 8.05
CA ASP A 254 -24.27 12.20 9.36
C ASP A 254 -25.13 10.95 9.70
N ASN A 255 -24.57 10.02 10.48
CA ASN A 255 -25.24 8.83 11.05
C ASN A 255 -25.84 7.85 10.02
N VAL A 256 -25.32 7.81 8.78
CA VAL A 256 -25.72 6.80 7.77
C VAL A 256 -25.19 5.42 8.15
N THR A 257 -25.88 4.33 7.75
CA THR A 257 -25.42 2.95 7.95
C THR A 257 -25.47 2.13 6.66
N VAL A 258 -24.38 1.46 6.29
CA VAL A 258 -24.29 0.54 5.15
C VAL A 258 -23.91 -0.86 5.66
N LYS A 259 -24.72 -1.88 5.40
CA LYS A 259 -24.59 -3.17 6.10
C LYS A 259 -25.04 -4.41 5.32
N GLY A 260 -24.19 -5.44 5.33
CA GLY A 260 -24.49 -6.80 4.87
C GLY A 260 -24.37 -7.01 3.36
N ILE A 261 -23.68 -6.12 2.65
CA ILE A 261 -23.66 -6.03 1.20
C ILE A 261 -22.28 -6.43 0.65
N THR A 262 -22.23 -7.09 -0.50
CA THR A 262 -21.01 -7.28 -1.29
C THR A 262 -20.89 -6.17 -2.33
N PHE A 263 -19.75 -5.51 -2.41
CA PHE A 263 -19.38 -4.48 -3.38
C PHE A 263 -18.31 -5.01 -4.33
N THR A 264 -18.46 -4.79 -5.64
CA THR A 264 -17.61 -5.42 -6.66
C THR A 264 -17.52 -4.64 -7.97
N ASP A 265 -16.51 -4.97 -8.79
CA ASP A 265 -16.29 -4.50 -10.15
C ASP A 265 -16.19 -2.96 -10.29
N THR A 266 -15.45 -2.31 -9.37
CA THR A 266 -14.92 -0.96 -9.62
C THR A 266 -13.42 -1.03 -9.83
N ALA A 267 -12.88 -0.06 -10.55
CA ALA A 267 -11.45 0.22 -10.61
C ALA A 267 -11.18 1.60 -10.04
N SER A 268 -9.91 2.02 -10.09
CA SER A 268 -9.52 3.43 -9.95
C SER A 268 -8.44 3.69 -10.99
N SER A 269 -8.50 4.85 -11.65
CA SER A 269 -7.49 5.31 -12.61
C SER A 269 -6.23 5.91 -11.95
N SER A 270 -6.21 6.02 -10.62
CA SER A 270 -5.04 6.36 -9.79
C SER A 270 -5.05 5.66 -8.43
N GLY A 271 -3.89 5.55 -7.78
CA GLY A 271 -3.79 4.98 -6.43
C GLY A 271 -4.36 5.87 -5.32
N ASP A 272 -4.40 7.19 -5.54
CA ASP A 272 -5.12 8.19 -4.74
C ASP A 272 -6.60 7.75 -4.59
N PRO A 273 -7.19 7.77 -3.37
CA PRO A 273 -8.58 7.35 -3.11
C PRO A 273 -9.67 8.28 -3.71
N THR A 274 -9.57 8.63 -4.99
CA THR A 274 -10.58 9.39 -5.76
C THR A 274 -11.72 8.52 -6.30
N THR A 275 -11.67 7.20 -6.09
CA THR A 275 -12.70 6.25 -6.52
C THR A 275 -12.74 5.05 -5.57
N ALA A 276 -13.62 5.12 -4.57
CA ALA A 276 -13.86 4.05 -3.60
C ALA A 276 -15.25 3.43 -3.76
N ALA A 277 -15.41 2.14 -3.42
CA ALA A 277 -16.73 1.51 -3.42
C ALA A 277 -17.72 2.22 -2.47
N ILE A 278 -17.23 2.72 -1.33
CA ILE A 278 -17.94 3.72 -0.50
C ILE A 278 -17.02 4.91 -0.21
N GLU A 279 -17.46 6.11 -0.58
CA GLU A 279 -16.83 7.38 -0.21
C GLU A 279 -17.63 8.09 0.88
N VAL A 280 -16.94 8.74 1.82
CA VAL A 280 -17.54 9.52 2.91
C VAL A 280 -16.88 10.90 2.96
N ASN A 281 -17.66 11.94 2.68
CA ASN A 281 -17.21 13.33 2.55
C ASN A 281 -17.93 14.22 3.58
N ASP A 282 -17.17 14.93 4.41
CA ASP A 282 -17.67 15.85 5.46
C ASP A 282 -18.80 15.26 6.35
N ALA A 283 -18.78 13.95 6.63
CA ALA A 283 -19.88 13.23 7.27
C ALA A 283 -19.44 12.43 8.51
N ASN A 284 -20.30 12.40 9.53
CA ASN A 284 -19.90 11.99 10.89
C ASN A 284 -20.79 10.87 11.46
N GLY A 285 -20.17 9.95 12.20
CA GLY A 285 -20.86 8.81 12.83
C GLY A 285 -21.47 7.82 11.84
N VAL A 286 -20.97 7.78 10.60
CA VAL A 286 -21.30 6.79 9.57
C VAL A 286 -20.81 5.41 10.02
N VAL A 287 -21.61 4.36 9.74
CA VAL A 287 -21.32 2.98 10.12
C VAL A 287 -21.34 2.07 8.90
N ILE A 288 -20.16 1.57 8.51
CA ILE A 288 -19.99 0.60 7.41
C ILE A 288 -19.67 -0.75 8.06
N ASP A 289 -20.69 -1.59 8.27
CA ASP A 289 -20.60 -2.75 9.17
C ASP A 289 -21.05 -4.10 8.57
N GLY A 290 -20.12 -5.03 8.42
CA GLY A 290 -20.41 -6.40 7.97
C GLY A 290 -20.64 -6.55 6.46
N ASN A 291 -19.90 -5.81 5.65
CA ASN A 291 -19.91 -5.84 4.19
C ASN A 291 -18.74 -6.66 3.64
N GLN A 292 -18.73 -6.90 2.33
CA GLN A 292 -17.64 -7.52 1.60
C GLN A 292 -17.25 -6.60 0.44
N PHE A 293 -15.96 -6.46 0.16
CA PHE A 293 -15.42 -5.63 -0.92
C PHE A 293 -14.48 -6.51 -1.73
N VAL A 294 -14.82 -6.80 -2.99
CA VAL A 294 -14.09 -7.77 -3.82
C VAL A 294 -13.86 -7.19 -5.21
N ASN A 295 -12.63 -7.19 -5.73
CA ASN A 295 -12.32 -6.62 -7.06
C ASN A 295 -12.74 -5.14 -7.23
N VAL A 296 -12.44 -4.29 -6.24
CA VAL A 296 -12.79 -2.85 -6.22
C VAL A 296 -11.55 -1.94 -6.28
N GLY A 297 -11.76 -0.66 -6.62
CA GLY A 297 -10.73 0.39 -6.62
C GLY A 297 -10.08 0.60 -5.24
N VAL A 298 -10.63 1.52 -4.45
CA VAL A 298 -10.50 1.54 -2.98
C VAL A 298 -11.75 0.91 -2.35
N GLY A 299 -11.62 0.27 -1.19
CA GLY A 299 -12.77 -0.30 -0.48
C GLY A 299 -13.66 0.76 0.16
N VAL A 300 -13.12 1.47 1.16
CA VAL A 300 -13.77 2.61 1.82
C VAL A 300 -12.80 3.79 1.88
N ALA A 301 -13.25 4.98 1.50
CA ALA A 301 -12.49 6.22 1.66
C ALA A 301 -13.23 7.24 2.54
N LEU A 302 -12.51 7.85 3.49
CA LEU A 302 -12.98 8.92 4.36
C LEU A 302 -12.23 10.22 4.02
N HIS A 303 -12.97 11.33 3.85
CA HIS A 303 -12.44 12.61 3.37
C HIS A 303 -12.97 13.83 4.13
N GLY A 304 -12.19 14.91 4.12
CA GLY A 304 -12.56 16.20 4.71
C GLY A 304 -12.79 16.14 6.21
N ASP A 305 -13.77 16.88 6.71
CA ASP A 305 -14.14 16.95 8.13
C ASP A 305 -14.84 15.65 8.64
N SER A 306 -14.66 14.50 7.97
CA SER A 306 -15.32 13.23 8.32
C SER A 306 -14.75 12.62 9.60
N SER A 307 -15.51 12.73 10.70
CA SER A 307 -15.07 12.31 12.04
C SER A 307 -16.00 11.34 12.77
N GLY A 308 -15.42 10.55 13.68
CA GLY A 308 -16.17 9.65 14.56
C GLY A 308 -16.89 8.50 13.83
N ASN A 309 -16.48 8.19 12.59
CA ASN A 309 -17.06 7.13 11.78
C ASN A 309 -16.57 5.74 12.23
N THR A 310 -17.25 4.68 11.80
CA THR A 310 -16.88 3.29 12.14
C THR A 310 -16.95 2.40 10.90
N VAL A 311 -15.80 1.83 10.52
CA VAL A 311 -15.68 0.79 9.50
C VAL A 311 -15.40 -0.52 10.23
N SER A 312 -16.39 -1.39 10.35
CA SER A 312 -16.31 -2.57 11.20
C SER A 312 -16.71 -3.90 10.58
N SER A 313 -16.01 -4.97 10.93
CA SER A 313 -16.41 -6.34 10.60
C SER A 313 -16.59 -6.63 9.10
N ASN A 314 -15.93 -5.86 8.21
CA ASN A 314 -15.99 -6.07 6.75
C ASN A 314 -14.86 -7.00 6.28
N SER A 315 -15.01 -7.64 5.12
CA SER A 315 -13.88 -8.23 4.37
C SER A 315 -13.51 -7.41 3.13
N PHE A 316 -12.22 -7.35 2.82
CA PHE A 316 -11.66 -6.68 1.65
C PHE A 316 -10.69 -7.63 0.95
N GLU A 317 -10.96 -7.94 -0.32
CA GLU A 317 -10.31 -8.98 -1.11
C GLU A 317 -10.00 -8.44 -2.52
N HIS A 318 -8.77 -8.56 -3.01
CA HIS A 318 -8.36 -8.11 -4.37
C HIS A 318 -8.69 -6.64 -4.68
N THR A 319 -8.29 -5.70 -3.81
CA THR A 319 -8.46 -4.25 -4.05
C THR A 319 -7.30 -3.66 -4.85
N TRP A 320 -7.57 -2.66 -5.69
CA TRP A 320 -6.55 -2.04 -6.56
C TRP A 320 -5.57 -1.16 -5.79
N SER A 321 -6.10 -0.33 -4.88
CA SER A 321 -5.35 0.45 -3.90
C SER A 321 -5.79 0.01 -2.49
N SER A 322 -5.72 0.90 -1.49
CA SER A 322 -6.05 0.60 -0.09
C SER A 322 -7.42 -0.04 0.10
N ALA A 323 -7.52 -0.94 1.08
CA ALA A 323 -8.81 -1.45 1.53
C ALA A 323 -9.60 -0.35 2.24
N ILE A 324 -8.92 0.44 3.08
CA ILE A 324 -9.48 1.59 3.80
C ILE A 324 -8.50 2.76 3.72
N ALA A 325 -8.96 3.92 3.26
CA ALA A 325 -8.17 5.16 3.21
C ALA A 325 -8.82 6.28 4.05
N MET A 326 -8.00 7.05 4.75
CA MET A 326 -8.37 8.24 5.51
C MET A 326 -7.48 9.39 5.04
N THR A 327 -8.05 10.34 4.30
CA THR A 327 -7.29 11.49 3.76
C THR A 327 -7.22 12.66 4.75
N ALA A 328 -6.42 13.67 4.42
CA ALA A 328 -6.15 14.82 5.27
C ALA A 328 -7.41 15.48 5.86
N GLY A 329 -7.33 15.82 7.15
CA GLY A 329 -8.40 16.46 7.93
C GLY A 329 -9.35 15.50 8.65
N THR A 330 -9.36 14.22 8.29
CA THR A 330 -10.16 13.20 8.97
C THR A 330 -9.65 12.93 10.39
N SER A 331 -10.55 12.59 11.33
CA SER A 331 -10.16 12.40 12.74
C SER A 331 -11.15 11.58 13.58
N ASP A 332 -10.71 11.09 14.74
CA ASP A 332 -11.52 10.32 15.72
C ASP A 332 -12.23 9.07 15.12
N ASN A 333 -11.81 8.56 13.94
CA ASN A 333 -12.47 7.43 13.27
C ASN A 333 -12.03 6.09 13.86
N ARG A 334 -12.89 5.06 13.76
CA ARG A 334 -12.62 3.71 14.26
C ARG A 334 -12.68 2.64 13.18
N ILE A 335 -11.54 2.02 12.92
CA ILE A 335 -11.36 0.94 11.95
C ILE A 335 -11.15 -0.36 12.72
N THR A 336 -12.15 -1.24 12.76
CA THR A 336 -12.15 -2.34 13.75
C THR A 336 -12.68 -3.69 13.25
N ASN A 337 -12.06 -4.79 13.68
CA ASN A 337 -12.55 -6.15 13.42
C ASN A 337 -12.65 -6.53 11.92
N ASN A 338 -12.02 -5.80 11.00
CA ASN A 338 -12.05 -6.10 9.56
C ASN A 338 -11.02 -7.19 9.19
N THR A 339 -11.23 -7.87 8.05
CA THR A 339 -10.22 -8.75 7.42
C THR A 339 -9.84 -8.19 6.05
N VAL A 340 -8.55 -7.99 5.80
CA VAL A 340 -8.01 -7.59 4.49
C VAL A 340 -7.10 -8.71 3.98
N ASP A 341 -7.30 -9.12 2.72
CA ASP A 341 -6.43 -10.08 2.04
C ASP A 341 -6.18 -9.60 0.59
N HIS A 342 -4.93 -9.59 0.12
CA HIS A 342 -4.58 -9.13 -1.23
C HIS A 342 -5.15 -7.72 -1.56
N SER A 343 -4.87 -6.71 -0.74
CA SER A 343 -5.12 -5.30 -1.11
C SER A 343 -3.98 -4.73 -1.96
N ASN A 344 -4.19 -3.54 -2.54
CA ASN A 344 -3.18 -2.76 -3.25
C ASN A 344 -2.55 -3.47 -4.47
N GLU A 345 -3.28 -4.35 -5.16
CA GLU A 345 -2.75 -5.17 -6.25
C GLU A 345 -2.25 -4.39 -7.48
N VAL A 346 -2.64 -3.11 -7.63
CA VAL A 346 -2.25 -2.25 -8.76
C VAL A 346 -1.45 -1.02 -8.30
N TYR A 347 -1.77 -0.48 -7.12
CA TYR A 347 -1.13 0.70 -6.53
C TYR A 347 -0.53 0.36 -5.15
N VAL A 348 0.71 -0.13 -5.16
CA VAL A 348 1.39 -0.71 -3.99
C VAL A 348 1.92 0.31 -2.98
N GLN A 349 1.98 1.59 -3.34
CA GLN A 349 2.68 2.60 -2.54
C GLN A 349 1.98 2.96 -1.23
N TYR A 350 0.66 2.75 -1.13
CA TYR A 350 -0.18 3.00 0.03
C TYR A 350 -0.29 1.77 0.94
N GLY A 351 -0.70 1.96 2.20
CA GLY A 351 -1.02 0.84 3.08
C GLY A 351 -2.42 0.26 2.86
N SER A 352 -2.67 -0.94 3.39
CA SER A 352 -4.00 -1.56 3.37
C SER A 352 -5.03 -0.77 4.18
N ILE A 353 -4.63 -0.29 5.35
CA ILE A 353 -5.32 0.75 6.12
C ILE A 353 -4.40 1.97 6.14
N ASP A 354 -4.76 3.01 5.39
CA ASP A 354 -3.92 4.17 5.11
C ASP A 354 -4.46 5.44 5.79
N MET A 355 -3.58 6.17 6.48
CA MET A 355 -3.88 7.44 7.16
C MET A 355 -2.94 8.54 6.65
N GLN A 356 -3.45 9.41 5.79
CA GLN A 356 -2.78 10.63 5.34
C GLN A 356 -3.27 11.81 6.19
N GLU A 357 -2.39 12.44 6.96
CA GLU A 357 -2.66 13.63 7.79
C GLU A 357 -3.97 13.54 8.59
N SER A 358 -4.13 12.40 9.29
CA SER A 358 -5.36 11.99 9.96
C SER A 358 -5.08 11.70 11.44
N ALA A 359 -5.96 12.18 12.33
CA ALA A 359 -5.63 12.32 13.76
C ALA A 359 -6.56 11.58 14.73
N GLY A 360 -5.97 11.00 15.78
CA GLY A 360 -6.70 10.42 16.93
C GLY A 360 -7.52 9.17 16.64
N ASN A 361 -7.31 8.52 15.49
CA ASN A 361 -8.06 7.34 15.05
C ASN A 361 -7.73 6.10 15.91
N GLN A 362 -8.68 5.16 16.00
CA GLN A 362 -8.47 3.85 16.61
C GLN A 362 -8.52 2.75 15.55
N ILE A 363 -7.38 2.08 15.33
CA ILE A 363 -7.22 0.97 14.39
C ILE A 363 -7.04 -0.31 15.21
N ASP A 364 -8.12 -1.08 15.41
CA ASP A 364 -8.12 -2.18 16.39
C ASP A 364 -8.72 -3.53 15.95
N HIS A 365 -8.08 -4.64 16.34
CA HIS A 365 -8.54 -6.01 16.03
C HIS A 365 -8.72 -6.32 14.53
N ASN A 366 -8.00 -5.66 13.62
CA ASN A 366 -8.05 -5.99 12.20
C ASN A 366 -7.06 -7.13 11.88
N THR A 367 -7.38 -7.99 10.92
CA THR A 367 -6.45 -8.97 10.34
C THR A 367 -6.09 -8.56 8.92
N ILE A 368 -4.80 -8.54 8.59
CA ILE A 368 -4.29 -8.10 7.28
C ILE A 368 -3.30 -9.14 6.76
N THR A 369 -3.54 -9.68 5.56
CA THR A 369 -2.72 -10.75 4.97
C THR A 369 -2.38 -10.51 3.50
N ASN A 370 -1.18 -10.94 3.09
CA ASN A 370 -0.73 -11.01 1.70
C ASN A 370 -0.77 -9.66 0.96
N VAL A 371 -0.10 -8.64 1.52
CA VAL A 371 -0.15 -7.25 1.03
C VAL A 371 1.23 -6.76 0.54
N PRO A 372 1.28 -5.92 -0.52
CA PRO A 372 2.53 -5.65 -1.24
C PRO A 372 3.51 -4.75 -0.48
N ARG A 373 3.01 -3.79 0.31
CA ARG A 373 3.77 -2.83 1.12
C ARG A 373 3.26 -2.80 2.56
N PHE A 374 2.79 -1.66 3.06
CA PHE A 374 2.39 -1.50 4.46
C PHE A 374 1.06 -2.20 4.77
N GLY A 375 0.94 -2.81 5.95
CA GLY A 375 -0.36 -3.26 6.45
C GLY A 375 -1.18 -2.08 7.01
N ILE A 376 -0.55 -1.26 7.85
CA ILE A 376 -1.11 -0.02 8.38
C ILE A 376 -0.08 1.09 8.20
N SER A 377 -0.48 2.20 7.57
CA SER A 377 0.37 3.37 7.34
C SER A 377 -0.20 4.64 7.99
N GLU A 378 0.69 5.46 8.55
CA GLU A 378 0.43 6.82 9.00
C GLU A 378 1.48 7.74 8.35
N VAL A 379 1.03 8.76 7.61
CA VAL A 379 1.88 9.66 6.83
C VAL A 379 1.45 11.09 7.11
N ASN A 380 2.37 11.88 7.67
CA ASN A 380 2.14 13.25 8.12
C ASN A 380 3.21 14.16 7.48
N TYR A 381 2.85 15.34 6.95
CA TYR A 381 3.82 16.25 6.31
C TYR A 381 3.50 17.75 6.38
N ASP A 382 2.25 18.21 6.46
CA ASP A 382 1.92 19.63 6.64
C ASP A 382 1.63 19.97 8.12
N PRO A 383 2.53 20.69 8.83
CA PRO A 383 2.34 21.04 10.23
C PRO A 383 1.26 22.11 10.48
N ASP A 384 0.57 22.64 9.46
CA ASP A 384 -0.67 23.40 9.63
C ASP A 384 -1.92 22.47 9.69
N ASN A 385 -1.82 21.19 9.31
CA ASN A 385 -2.84 20.15 9.52
C ASN A 385 -2.68 19.46 10.89
N GLN A 386 -3.78 18.93 11.46
CA GLN A 386 -3.68 18.12 12.69
C GLN A 386 -3.51 16.64 12.31
N SER A 387 -2.41 16.05 12.76
CA SER A 387 -1.91 14.74 12.35
C SER A 387 -1.51 13.87 13.55
N GLY A 388 -1.43 12.54 13.36
CA GLY A 388 -0.94 11.60 14.37
C GLY A 388 -1.85 11.40 15.61
N GLY A 389 -1.25 10.97 16.72
CA GLY A 389 -1.94 10.65 17.97
C GLY A 389 -2.86 9.42 17.88
N ASN A 390 -2.69 8.61 16.84
CA ASN A 390 -3.50 7.44 16.54
C ASN A 390 -3.20 6.29 17.52
N THR A 391 -4.15 5.36 17.68
CA THR A 391 -3.96 4.14 18.49
C THR A 391 -4.13 2.90 17.60
N ILE A 392 -3.02 2.19 17.38
CA ILE A 392 -2.95 0.99 16.55
C ILE A 392 -2.74 -0.22 17.48
N GLU A 393 -3.80 -0.98 17.74
CA GLU A 393 -3.78 -2.03 18.78
C GLU A 393 -4.50 -3.34 18.46
N TYR A 394 -3.94 -4.47 18.92
CA TYR A 394 -4.51 -5.82 18.73
C TYR A 394 -4.70 -6.24 17.26
N ASN A 395 -4.02 -5.62 16.30
CA ASN A 395 -4.07 -6.02 14.89
C ASN A 395 -3.17 -7.22 14.62
N ASP A 396 -3.52 -8.00 13.61
CA ASP A 396 -2.88 -9.26 13.23
C ASP A 396 -2.41 -9.19 11.77
N ILE A 397 -1.15 -8.86 11.55
CA ILE A 397 -0.59 -8.56 10.22
C ILE A 397 0.38 -9.69 9.84
N ARG A 398 0.16 -10.35 8.70
CA ARG A 398 1.08 -11.36 8.16
C ARG A 398 1.34 -11.17 6.68
N HIS A 399 2.54 -11.51 6.22
CA HIS A 399 2.87 -11.46 4.80
C HIS A 399 2.59 -10.07 4.21
N SER A 400 3.13 -9.02 4.86
CA SER A 400 3.17 -7.65 4.34
C SER A 400 4.54 -7.38 3.69
N GLY A 401 4.69 -6.30 2.92
CA GLY A 401 5.91 -6.00 2.18
C GLY A 401 6.25 -7.01 1.08
N GLN A 402 5.27 -7.77 0.56
CA GLN A 402 5.52 -8.91 -0.34
C GLN A 402 5.91 -8.52 -1.77
N GLN A 403 5.88 -7.23 -2.11
CA GLN A 403 6.22 -6.75 -3.46
C GLN A 403 7.03 -5.44 -3.49
N THR A 404 7.34 -4.81 -2.35
CA THR A 404 8.16 -3.59 -2.27
C THR A 404 9.19 -3.69 -1.15
N PRO A 405 10.34 -2.99 -1.24
CA PRO A 405 11.18 -2.72 -0.09
C PRO A 405 10.61 -1.55 0.71
N ASP A 406 11.40 -1.03 1.66
CA ASP A 406 11.16 0.23 2.37
C ASP A 406 9.76 0.28 2.99
N THR A 407 9.56 -0.67 3.91
CA THR A 407 8.24 -1.06 4.40
C THR A 407 8.27 -1.50 5.86
N GLY A 408 7.33 -0.95 6.64
CA GLY A 408 6.88 -1.49 7.91
C GLY A 408 5.62 -2.34 7.70
N ALA A 409 5.38 -3.38 8.52
CA ALA A 409 4.03 -3.94 8.63
C ALA A 409 3.06 -2.91 9.26
N ILE A 410 3.58 -2.16 10.24
CA ILE A 410 3.07 -0.85 10.66
C ILE A 410 4.14 0.19 10.31
N TYR A 411 3.78 1.23 9.57
CA TYR A 411 4.68 2.29 9.08
C TYR A 411 4.17 3.66 9.50
N LEU A 412 5.03 4.48 10.11
CA LEU A 412 4.79 5.87 10.50
C LEU A 412 5.84 6.75 9.82
N PHE A 413 5.44 7.89 9.27
CA PHE A 413 6.34 8.89 8.66
C PHE A 413 5.86 10.31 9.01
N SER A 414 6.80 11.22 9.32
CA SER A 414 6.47 12.59 9.75
C SER A 414 7.23 13.71 9.03
N ALA A 415 8.20 13.42 8.15
CA ALA A 415 8.97 14.43 7.41
C ALA A 415 9.47 15.61 8.28
N ASP A 416 9.04 16.85 7.98
CA ASP A 416 9.31 18.07 8.76
C ASP A 416 8.11 18.46 9.67
N ASP A 417 7.06 17.62 9.78
CA ASP A 417 5.87 17.85 10.62
C ASP A 417 6.20 17.68 12.12
N SER A 418 6.74 18.75 12.68
CA SER A 418 6.94 18.93 14.13
C SER A 418 5.64 19.20 14.92
N GLY A 419 4.47 19.16 14.27
CA GLY A 419 3.14 19.31 14.84
C GLY A 419 2.45 17.99 15.17
N ALA A 420 2.81 16.90 14.49
CA ALA A 420 2.23 15.56 14.67
C ALA A 420 2.24 15.08 16.14
N ASP A 421 1.08 14.62 16.63
CA ASP A 421 0.97 14.00 17.95
C ASP A 421 1.54 12.56 17.93
N GLY A 422 2.18 12.14 19.02
CA GLY A 422 2.83 10.81 19.12
C GLY A 422 1.82 9.66 19.22
N SER A 423 1.78 8.79 18.21
CA SER A 423 0.87 7.63 18.15
C SER A 423 1.26 6.46 19.08
N ILE A 424 0.29 5.61 19.42
CA ILE A 424 0.44 4.44 20.30
C ILE A 424 0.31 3.16 19.48
N ILE A 425 1.37 2.35 19.42
CA ILE A 425 1.44 1.08 18.68
C ILE A 425 1.62 -0.06 19.69
N ARG A 426 0.55 -0.81 20.00
CA ARG A 426 0.61 -1.80 21.10
C ARG A 426 -0.13 -3.10 20.87
N TYR A 427 0.40 -4.18 21.44
CA TYR A 427 -0.26 -5.50 21.44
C TYR A 427 -0.65 -6.02 20.04
N ASN A 428 0.03 -5.58 18.99
CA ASN A 428 -0.15 -6.12 17.64
C ASN A 428 0.68 -7.40 17.47
N THR A 429 0.25 -8.30 16.61
CA THR A 429 1.01 -9.47 16.14
C THR A 429 1.43 -9.23 14.70
N ILE A 430 2.73 -9.31 14.43
CA ILE A 430 3.34 -9.09 13.11
C ILE A 430 4.21 -10.31 12.80
N VAL A 431 3.97 -10.96 11.65
CA VAL A 431 4.70 -12.15 11.22
C VAL A 431 5.06 -12.07 9.74
N ASP A 432 6.30 -12.39 9.38
CA ASP A 432 6.76 -12.53 7.99
C ASP A 432 6.54 -11.24 7.17
N THR A 433 7.31 -10.19 7.51
CA THR A 433 7.38 -8.98 6.68
C THR A 433 8.49 -9.16 5.65
N GLY A 434 8.16 -9.07 4.37
CA GLY A 434 9.07 -9.29 3.25
C GLY A 434 10.08 -8.15 3.08
N GLY A 435 9.76 -7.20 2.20
CA GLY A 435 10.66 -6.12 1.80
C GLY A 435 11.25 -6.32 0.41
N THR A 436 10.51 -6.95 -0.52
CA THR A 436 11.00 -7.39 -1.83
C THR A 436 11.66 -6.27 -2.63
N ASN A 437 12.99 -6.30 -2.72
CA ASN A 437 13.82 -5.18 -3.16
C ASN A 437 14.35 -5.36 -4.59
N THR A 438 14.57 -4.28 -5.34
CA THR A 438 15.19 -4.33 -6.68
C THR A 438 16.40 -3.42 -6.83
N LYS A 439 17.36 -3.82 -7.68
CA LYS A 439 18.58 -3.06 -7.99
C LYS A 439 19.24 -3.56 -9.29
N ASP A 440 19.81 -2.65 -10.07
CA ASP A 440 20.71 -2.92 -11.20
C ASP A 440 20.22 -4.03 -12.18
N GLY A 441 18.93 -4.04 -12.50
CA GLY A 441 18.32 -5.02 -13.42
C GLY A 441 17.99 -6.38 -12.80
N GLY A 442 17.75 -6.45 -11.49
CA GLY A 442 17.31 -7.67 -10.81
C GLY A 442 16.77 -7.42 -9.39
N PHE A 443 16.42 -8.52 -8.71
CA PHE A 443 16.09 -8.51 -7.28
C PHE A 443 17.34 -8.40 -6.41
N ALA A 444 17.21 -7.72 -5.28
CA ALA A 444 18.29 -7.36 -4.36
C ALA A 444 18.20 -8.14 -3.03
N GLU A 445 18.80 -7.61 -1.97
CA GLU A 445 18.59 -8.09 -0.60
C GLU A 445 17.34 -7.40 -0.03
N ASP A 446 16.37 -8.19 0.43
CA ASP A 446 15.08 -7.70 0.91
C ASP A 446 15.24 -6.82 2.16
N TRP A 447 14.42 -5.78 2.27
CA TRP A 447 14.56 -4.77 3.32
C TRP A 447 13.20 -4.32 3.89
N SER A 448 12.86 -4.85 5.06
CA SER A 448 11.65 -4.50 5.82
C SER A 448 11.87 -4.49 7.33
N SER A 449 10.96 -3.80 8.04
CA SER A 449 10.83 -3.91 9.48
C SER A 449 9.40 -4.26 9.90
N GLY A 450 9.21 -4.76 11.13
CA GLY A 450 7.87 -5.08 11.63
C GLY A 450 7.12 -3.79 11.94
N ILE A 451 7.70 -2.97 12.81
CA ILE A 451 7.24 -1.60 13.08
C ILE A 451 8.33 -0.65 12.60
N TYR A 452 7.98 0.32 11.75
CA TYR A 452 8.92 1.27 11.17
C TYR A 452 8.42 2.69 11.43
N LEU A 453 9.16 3.45 12.23
CA LEU A 453 9.05 4.89 12.37
C LEU A 453 10.11 5.50 11.47
N ASP A 454 9.71 5.78 10.24
CA ASP A 454 10.53 6.45 9.24
C ASP A 454 10.56 7.97 9.47
N ASN A 455 11.44 8.65 8.73
CA ASN A 455 11.89 10.02 8.89
C ASN A 455 11.08 10.88 9.87
N MET A 456 11.69 11.08 11.04
CA MET A 456 11.30 12.00 12.11
C MET A 456 10.05 11.62 12.92
N ALA A 457 9.39 10.48 12.67
CA ALA A 457 8.28 10.01 13.50
C ALA A 457 8.68 9.90 14.99
N SER A 458 7.99 10.65 15.85
CA SER A 458 8.48 11.01 17.20
C SER A 458 7.40 10.97 18.28
N ASN A 459 7.84 10.88 19.54
CA ASN A 459 7.00 10.85 20.75
C ASN A 459 6.03 9.64 20.85
N ALA A 460 6.21 8.62 20.01
CA ALA A 460 5.36 7.44 19.96
C ALA A 460 5.61 6.48 21.14
N GLN A 461 4.63 5.63 21.42
CA GLN A 461 4.75 4.54 22.40
C GLN A 461 4.57 3.19 21.70
N ILE A 462 5.63 2.38 21.66
CA ILE A 462 5.67 1.09 20.97
C ILE A 462 5.83 -0.02 22.00
N TYR A 463 4.74 -0.71 22.37
CA TYR A 463 4.83 -1.70 23.46
C TYR A 463 3.96 -2.95 23.42
N GLY A 464 4.49 -4.02 24.01
CA GLY A 464 3.79 -5.31 24.14
C GLY A 464 3.47 -5.98 22.80
N ASN A 465 4.05 -5.52 21.69
CA ASN A 465 3.85 -6.11 20.36
C ASN A 465 4.66 -7.42 20.23
N PHE A 466 4.19 -8.32 19.37
CA PHE A 466 4.94 -9.48 18.92
C PHE A 466 5.36 -9.28 17.47
N VAL A 467 6.65 -9.41 17.17
CA VAL A 467 7.21 -9.30 15.82
C VAL A 467 8.11 -10.49 15.53
N GLN A 468 7.83 -11.21 14.44
CA GLN A 468 8.62 -12.36 14.01
C GLN A 468 8.91 -12.37 12.50
N GLY A 469 10.14 -12.67 12.12
CA GLY A 469 10.50 -12.99 10.73
C GLY A 469 10.53 -11.79 9.77
N THR A 470 11.08 -10.65 10.20
CA THR A 470 11.36 -9.51 9.30
C THR A 470 12.75 -9.60 8.69
N THR A 471 13.01 -8.95 7.55
CA THR A 471 14.29 -9.09 6.83
C THR A 471 15.40 -8.15 7.34
N PHE A 472 15.07 -6.93 7.79
CA PHE A 472 16.05 -6.01 8.37
C PHE A 472 15.92 -5.85 9.89
N SER A 473 14.74 -5.45 10.42
CA SER A 473 14.60 -5.23 11.87
C SER A 473 13.23 -5.57 12.47
N GLY A 474 13.18 -5.90 13.76
CA GLY A 474 11.89 -6.01 14.46
C GLY A 474 11.19 -4.64 14.58
N ILE A 475 11.92 -3.63 15.06
CA ILE A 475 11.48 -2.25 15.21
C ILE A 475 12.58 -1.31 14.69
N LEU A 476 12.25 -0.42 13.75
CA LEU A 476 13.14 0.62 13.21
C LEU A 476 12.63 2.01 13.62
N VAL A 477 13.53 2.86 14.10
CA VAL A 477 13.33 4.31 14.25
C VAL A 477 14.43 5.02 13.45
N HIS A 478 14.04 5.89 12.53
CA HIS A 478 14.90 6.59 11.59
C HIS A 478 14.69 8.10 11.76
N GLY A 479 15.68 8.80 12.35
CA GLY A 479 15.59 10.22 12.71
C GLY A 479 14.65 10.57 13.88
N GLY A 480 13.65 9.74 14.16
CA GLY A 480 12.67 9.91 15.23
C GLY A 480 13.26 10.08 16.64
N SER A 481 12.58 10.87 17.48
CA SER A 481 13.04 11.22 18.83
C SER A 481 11.94 11.11 19.90
N ASN A 482 12.35 10.93 21.16
CA ASN A 482 11.48 10.74 22.34
C ASN A 482 10.48 9.57 22.27
N ASN A 483 10.74 8.55 21.44
CA ASN A 483 9.89 7.36 21.34
C ASN A 483 10.17 6.37 22.50
N GLU A 484 9.13 5.85 23.14
CA GLU A 484 9.23 4.81 24.18
C GLU A 484 9.05 3.41 23.55
N ILE A 485 10.06 2.54 23.63
CA ILE A 485 10.06 1.21 23.01
C ILE A 485 10.23 0.14 24.08
N HIS A 486 9.14 -0.50 24.51
CA HIS A 486 9.20 -1.41 25.67
C HIS A 486 8.28 -2.63 25.64
N ASP A 487 8.60 -3.66 26.42
CA ASP A 487 7.83 -4.90 26.57
C ASP A 487 7.56 -5.67 25.24
N ASN A 488 8.21 -5.33 24.13
CA ASN A 488 8.00 -6.01 22.84
C ASN A 488 8.73 -7.37 22.80
N THR A 489 8.15 -8.34 22.10
CA THR A 489 8.70 -9.69 21.90
C THR A 489 9.15 -9.86 20.44
N LEU A 490 10.46 -9.96 20.22
CA LEU A 490 11.11 -9.81 18.91
C LEU A 490 11.92 -11.06 18.56
N LEU A 491 11.36 -11.96 17.74
CA LEU A 491 11.88 -13.30 17.47
C LEU A 491 12.26 -13.50 16.00
N ASP A 492 13.29 -14.30 15.72
CA ASP A 492 13.68 -14.70 14.35
C ASP A 492 13.73 -13.58 13.29
N ASN A 493 13.94 -12.32 13.70
CA ASN A 493 14.09 -11.18 12.78
C ASN A 493 15.51 -11.19 12.18
N GLY A 494 15.71 -10.39 11.13
CA GLY A 494 16.97 -10.27 10.40
C GLY A 494 18.08 -9.56 11.19
N LYS A 495 18.69 -8.53 10.60
CA LYS A 495 19.91 -7.92 11.16
C LYS A 495 19.74 -7.48 12.61
N TYR A 496 18.60 -6.86 12.96
CA TYR A 496 18.36 -6.28 14.28
C TYR A 496 16.99 -6.66 14.88
N GLY A 497 16.91 -6.64 16.21
CA GLY A 497 15.64 -6.61 16.92
C GLY A 497 15.10 -5.19 17.00
N ILE A 498 15.94 -4.25 17.42
CA ILE A 498 15.62 -2.82 17.49
C ILE A 498 16.77 -2.04 16.87
N SER A 499 16.46 -1.10 15.98
CA SER A 499 17.43 -0.21 15.35
C SER A 499 16.95 1.22 15.51
N THR A 500 17.75 2.08 16.15
CA THR A 500 17.45 3.52 16.24
C THR A 500 18.61 4.32 15.65
N ILE A 501 18.43 4.91 14.47
CA ILE A 501 19.52 5.49 13.66
C ILE A 501 19.23 6.93 13.22
N GLU A 502 20.29 7.71 12.97
CA GLU A 502 20.16 9.07 12.39
C GLU A 502 19.60 9.01 10.96
N ALA A 503 18.68 9.90 10.62
CA ALA A 503 18.15 10.07 9.26
C ALA A 503 18.58 11.43 8.68
N ASP A 504 19.15 11.46 7.47
CA ASP A 504 19.55 12.69 6.77
C ASP A 504 20.46 13.66 7.56
N GLY A 505 21.14 13.15 8.59
CA GLY A 505 21.96 13.94 9.52
C GLY A 505 21.17 14.64 10.63
N ASN A 506 19.88 14.32 10.80
CA ASN A 506 19.09 14.65 11.97
C ASN A 506 19.45 13.68 13.11
N PRO A 507 19.96 14.18 14.25
CA PRO A 507 20.35 13.35 15.37
C PRO A 507 19.14 12.87 16.17
N ILE A 508 19.12 11.58 16.50
CA ILE A 508 18.14 11.03 17.44
C ILE A 508 18.46 11.41 18.89
N ASP A 509 17.43 11.74 19.67
CA ASP A 509 17.54 11.98 21.12
C ASP A 509 16.33 11.40 21.86
N GLY A 510 16.48 11.11 23.15
CA GLY A 510 15.38 10.79 24.06
C GLY A 510 14.64 9.45 23.86
N ASN A 511 14.83 8.71 22.77
CA ASN A 511 14.18 7.39 22.59
C ASN A 511 14.64 6.39 23.67
N GLU A 512 13.72 5.89 24.51
CA GLU A 512 14.01 4.99 25.64
C GLU A 512 13.64 3.55 25.27
N THR A 513 14.57 2.59 25.41
CA THR A 513 14.43 1.20 24.93
C THR A 513 14.67 0.20 26.05
N TYR A 514 13.58 -0.30 26.64
CA TYR A 514 13.64 -1.05 27.90
C TYR A 514 12.66 -2.22 27.99
N ASN A 515 12.93 -3.20 28.86
CA ASN A 515 12.07 -4.38 29.05
C ASN A 515 11.73 -5.18 27.76
N ASN A 516 12.44 -5.01 26.65
CA ASN A 516 12.15 -5.79 25.44
C ASN A 516 12.68 -7.21 25.57
N PHE A 517 11.96 -8.19 25.02
CA PHE A 517 12.37 -9.59 24.93
C PHE A 517 12.86 -9.89 23.51
N ILE A 518 14.18 -9.98 23.34
CA ILE A 518 14.82 -10.02 22.02
C ILE A 518 15.55 -11.34 21.85
N GLN A 519 15.27 -12.09 20.78
CA GLN A 519 15.98 -13.34 20.49
C GLN A 519 17.31 -13.07 19.77
N VAL A 520 18.43 -13.42 20.38
CA VAL A 520 19.73 -13.38 19.68
C VAL A 520 19.83 -14.59 18.75
N SER A 521 19.97 -14.32 17.46
CA SER A 521 20.11 -15.35 16.43
C SER A 521 21.46 -16.07 16.55
N GLY A 522 21.51 -17.33 16.07
CA GLY A 522 22.70 -18.20 16.21
C GLY A 522 23.98 -17.72 15.49
N ASP A 523 23.87 -16.69 14.64
CA ASP A 523 24.97 -16.00 13.96
C ASP A 523 25.38 -14.67 14.64
N GLY A 524 24.57 -14.15 15.59
CA GLY A 524 24.75 -12.85 16.25
C GLY A 524 23.80 -11.74 15.76
N SER A 525 22.88 -12.03 14.84
CA SER A 525 21.84 -11.09 14.39
C SER A 525 20.65 -10.99 15.38
N ASN A 526 19.64 -10.17 15.04
CA ASN A 526 18.50 -9.82 15.89
C ASN A 526 18.91 -9.22 17.26
N THR A 527 19.80 -8.23 17.24
CA THR A 527 20.30 -7.48 18.43
C THR A 527 19.88 -6.00 18.40
N ILE A 528 20.32 -5.18 19.36
CA ILE A 528 20.03 -3.72 19.34
C ILE A 528 21.17 -2.96 18.67
N ASP A 529 20.85 -2.15 17.66
CA ASP A 529 21.75 -1.14 17.12
C ASP A 529 21.25 0.28 17.40
N THR A 530 22.17 1.22 17.63
CA THR A 530 21.78 2.58 18.03
C THR A 530 22.86 3.64 17.80
N ASP A 531 22.45 4.78 17.25
CA ASP A 531 23.22 6.02 17.24
C ASP A 531 23.04 6.87 18.53
N GLN A 532 22.23 6.40 19.51
CA GLN A 532 21.93 7.13 20.74
C GLN A 532 23.18 7.55 21.52
N THR A 533 23.31 8.85 21.77
CA THR A 533 24.50 9.40 22.46
C THR A 533 24.47 9.29 23.98
N ASP A 534 23.29 9.11 24.59
CA ASP A 534 23.15 8.67 25.99
C ASP A 534 22.78 7.18 26.04
N PRO A 535 23.74 6.27 26.30
CA PRO A 535 23.45 4.85 26.31
C PRO A 535 22.54 4.43 27.48
N SER A 536 22.34 5.28 28.49
CA SER A 536 21.51 4.94 29.66
C SER A 536 20.00 4.95 29.38
N LEU A 537 19.57 5.42 28.20
CA LEU A 537 18.22 5.26 27.66
C LEU A 537 17.89 3.81 27.25
N ILE A 538 18.89 2.91 27.21
CA ILE A 538 18.70 1.48 26.97
C ILE A 538 18.92 0.75 28.30
N HIS A 539 17.96 -0.06 28.78
CA HIS A 539 18.09 -0.77 30.08
C HIS A 539 17.08 -1.91 30.27
N ASP A 540 17.33 -2.77 31.26
CA ASP A 540 16.47 -3.87 31.74
C ASP A 540 15.95 -4.91 30.70
N ASN A 541 16.42 -4.89 29.45
CA ASN A 541 16.07 -5.81 28.37
C ASN A 541 16.45 -7.28 28.65
N VAL A 542 15.77 -8.23 28.00
CA VAL A 542 16.00 -9.68 28.13
C VAL A 542 16.39 -10.28 26.78
N TYR A 543 17.64 -10.76 26.68
CA TYR A 543 18.16 -11.41 25.48
C TYR A 543 18.00 -12.92 25.56
N TYR A 544 17.15 -13.47 24.71
CA TYR A 544 16.98 -14.91 24.56
C TYR A 544 17.99 -15.45 23.56
N ASN A 545 19.09 -16.03 24.06
CA ASN A 545 20.16 -16.62 23.27
C ASN A 545 20.16 -18.15 23.44
N PRO A 546 19.32 -18.90 22.69
CA PRO A 546 19.25 -20.36 22.81
C PRO A 546 20.50 -21.07 22.26
N ASP A 547 21.04 -20.57 21.14
CA ASP A 547 22.10 -21.23 20.37
C ASP A 547 23.52 -20.73 20.70
N GLY A 548 23.64 -19.57 21.36
CA GLY A 548 24.92 -19.00 21.79
C GLY A 548 25.58 -18.11 20.73
N GLY A 549 24.78 -17.32 20.01
CA GLY A 549 25.26 -16.26 19.10
C GLY A 549 26.00 -15.15 19.84
N GLU A 550 26.75 -14.31 19.11
CA GLU A 550 27.52 -13.21 19.70
C GLU A 550 26.65 -11.98 19.96
N LEU A 551 26.22 -11.80 21.22
CA LEU A 551 25.41 -10.66 21.65
C LEU A 551 26.22 -9.34 21.70
N THR A 552 26.07 -8.55 20.64
CA THR A 552 26.47 -7.13 20.56
C THR A 552 25.28 -6.20 20.84
N ILE A 553 25.58 -4.97 21.26
CA ILE A 553 24.68 -3.82 21.38
C ILE A 553 25.50 -2.61 20.89
N ALA A 554 25.06 -1.94 19.82
CA ALA A 554 25.84 -0.89 19.12
C ALA A 554 27.32 -1.30 18.90
N ASP A 555 27.53 -2.37 18.11
CA ASP A 555 28.84 -2.97 17.77
C ASP A 555 29.74 -3.41 18.94
N VAL A 556 29.26 -3.39 20.20
CA VAL A 556 30.04 -3.84 21.36
C VAL A 556 29.31 -4.89 22.18
N SER A 557 30.05 -5.88 22.72
CA SER A 557 29.47 -6.90 23.61
C SER A 557 28.68 -6.27 24.76
N LEU A 558 27.54 -6.88 25.15
CA LEU A 558 26.67 -6.44 26.27
C LEU A 558 27.45 -5.93 27.50
N ALA A 559 28.37 -6.75 28.03
CA ALA A 559 29.16 -6.42 29.22
C ALA A 559 30.10 -5.21 29.03
N SER A 560 30.32 -4.75 27.79
CA SER A 560 31.05 -3.55 27.42
C SER A 560 30.16 -2.33 27.32
N PHE A 561 28.96 -2.45 26.74
CA PHE A 561 27.92 -1.41 26.76
C PHE A 561 27.54 -1.05 28.21
N GLN A 562 27.37 -2.06 29.07
CA GLN A 562 27.17 -1.94 30.53
C GLN A 562 28.31 -1.25 31.30
N ARG A 563 29.49 -1.06 30.70
CA ARG A 563 30.58 -0.25 31.30
C ARG A 563 30.59 1.20 30.83
N GLN A 564 29.81 1.52 29.79
CA GLN A 564 29.61 2.88 29.29
C GLN A 564 28.42 3.54 30.00
N GLY A 565 27.42 2.75 30.39
CA GLY A 565 26.29 3.17 31.23
C GLY A 565 24.95 2.55 30.80
N GLY A 566 24.88 2.07 29.56
CA GLY A 566 23.69 1.51 28.96
C GLY A 566 23.51 0.01 29.12
N ASP A 567 22.32 -0.43 28.75
CA ASP A 567 21.76 -1.76 28.90
C ASP A 567 21.97 -2.33 30.33
N SER A 568 21.80 -1.45 31.31
CA SER A 568 21.94 -1.74 32.73
C SER A 568 20.73 -2.54 33.22
N GLY A 569 20.95 -3.55 34.07
CA GLY A 569 19.89 -4.43 34.58
C GLY A 569 19.54 -5.58 33.64
N SER A 570 19.75 -5.39 32.33
CA SER A 570 19.50 -6.35 31.26
C SER A 570 20.25 -7.68 31.43
N THR A 571 19.64 -8.77 30.97
CA THR A 571 20.16 -10.14 31.15
C THR A 571 20.05 -11.01 29.90
N GLU A 572 20.97 -11.96 29.78
CA GLU A 572 20.94 -13.04 28.80
C GLU A 572 20.29 -14.31 29.41
N THR A 573 19.49 -15.03 28.62
CA THR A 573 18.84 -16.30 28.99
C THR A 573 18.82 -17.27 27.81
N SER A 574 19.08 -18.57 28.05
CA SER A 574 18.87 -19.63 27.06
C SER A 574 17.51 -20.34 27.22
N GLN A 575 16.58 -19.73 27.93
CA GLN A 575 15.23 -20.25 28.22
C GLN A 575 14.20 -19.16 27.91
N ALA A 576 13.36 -19.38 26.89
CA ALA A 576 12.34 -18.41 26.51
C ALA A 576 11.23 -18.28 27.57
N GLY A 577 10.64 -19.41 27.95
CA GLY A 577 9.52 -19.42 28.91
C GLY A 577 8.18 -18.99 28.30
N PHE A 578 7.96 -19.25 27.01
CA PHE A 578 6.65 -19.18 26.37
C PHE A 578 5.71 -20.29 26.88
N THR A 579 4.40 -20.09 26.70
CA THR A 579 3.35 -21.00 27.19
C THR A 579 3.09 -22.16 26.25
N ASP A 580 2.84 -21.90 24.95
CA ASP A 580 2.73 -22.94 23.92
C ASP A 580 3.07 -22.42 22.50
N ALA A 581 4.30 -21.92 22.34
CA ALA A 581 4.82 -21.40 21.07
C ALA A 581 4.71 -22.39 19.88
N ALA A 582 4.62 -23.69 20.14
CA ALA A 582 4.39 -24.70 19.11
C ALA A 582 2.98 -24.65 18.49
N ASN A 583 2.05 -23.92 19.11
CA ASN A 583 0.71 -23.61 18.62
C ASN A 583 0.47 -22.09 18.53
N GLY A 584 1.53 -21.28 18.45
CA GLY A 584 1.47 -19.81 18.33
C GLY A 584 1.30 -19.01 19.62
N ASP A 585 1.18 -19.65 20.79
CA ASP A 585 1.06 -18.95 22.08
C ASP A 585 2.43 -18.62 22.69
N TYR A 586 2.95 -17.44 22.36
CA TYR A 586 4.19 -16.91 22.91
C TYR A 586 4.00 -16.18 24.26
N SER A 587 2.84 -16.28 24.93
CA SER A 587 2.62 -15.67 26.25
C SER A 587 3.60 -16.19 27.31
N PHE A 588 4.13 -15.33 28.17
CA PHE A 588 5.15 -15.73 29.15
C PHE A 588 4.58 -16.53 30.34
N VAL A 589 5.17 -17.69 30.65
CA VAL A 589 4.81 -18.48 31.84
C VAL A 589 5.25 -17.79 33.12
N SER A 590 4.45 -17.92 34.18
CA SER A 590 4.77 -17.36 35.50
C SER A 590 6.11 -17.92 36.03
N GLY A 591 7.05 -17.02 36.32
CA GLY A 591 8.41 -17.35 36.72
C GLY A 591 9.42 -17.53 35.58
N SER A 592 9.07 -17.15 34.33
CA SER A 592 10.05 -16.94 33.25
C SER A 592 10.99 -15.76 33.56
N VAL A 593 12.05 -15.59 32.77
CA VAL A 593 12.96 -14.44 32.93
C VAL A 593 12.26 -13.14 32.54
N ALA A 594 11.51 -13.13 31.44
CA ALA A 594 10.68 -12.01 30.99
C ALA A 594 9.69 -11.56 32.08
N GLN A 595 8.90 -12.50 32.61
CA GLN A 595 7.92 -12.24 33.67
C GLN A 595 8.58 -11.78 34.98
N ALA A 596 9.86 -12.12 35.22
CA ALA A 596 10.62 -11.66 36.36
C ALA A 596 11.25 -10.25 36.18
N HIS A 597 11.47 -9.82 34.93
CA HIS A 597 11.81 -8.43 34.58
C HIS A 597 10.57 -7.52 34.60
N GLY A 598 9.38 -8.10 34.36
CA GLY A 598 8.11 -7.37 34.31
C GLY A 598 7.56 -7.20 32.90
N ILE A 599 8.17 -7.87 31.91
CA ILE A 599 7.75 -7.88 30.51
C ILE A 599 6.35 -8.48 30.40
N ASP A 600 5.38 -7.67 30.02
CA ASP A 600 4.05 -8.12 29.61
C ASP A 600 4.09 -8.67 28.17
N SER A 601 3.14 -9.53 27.81
CA SER A 601 3.06 -10.13 26.47
C SER A 601 1.72 -9.80 25.80
N VAL A 602 1.72 -9.73 24.46
CA VAL A 602 0.49 -9.62 23.67
C VAL A 602 -0.54 -10.68 24.09
N PRO A 603 -1.82 -10.33 24.29
CA PRO A 603 -2.86 -11.30 24.62
C PRO A 603 -3.38 -11.97 23.35
N PHE A 604 -2.66 -12.98 22.85
CA PHE A 604 -2.96 -13.70 21.60
C PHE A 604 -4.42 -14.12 21.40
N ASP A 605 -5.12 -14.52 22.47
CA ASP A 605 -6.57 -14.84 22.49
C ASP A 605 -7.50 -13.67 22.06
N SER A 606 -6.97 -12.46 21.89
CA SER A 606 -7.71 -11.22 21.59
C SER A 606 -7.11 -10.41 20.43
N VAL A 607 -6.24 -11.00 19.60
CA VAL A 607 -5.60 -10.32 18.46
C VAL A 607 -6.27 -10.72 17.14
N GLY A 608 -6.40 -9.75 16.24
CA GLY A 608 -7.03 -9.94 14.93
C GLY A 608 -8.55 -9.97 14.96
N SER A 609 -9.14 -10.20 13.78
CA SER A 609 -10.58 -10.16 13.59
C SER A 609 -11.27 -11.41 14.14
N ALA A 610 -12.42 -11.21 14.79
CA ALA A 610 -13.32 -12.28 15.20
C ALA A 610 -14.18 -12.86 14.04
N LEU A 611 -13.94 -12.45 12.78
CA LEU A 611 -14.61 -12.97 11.59
C LEU A 611 -14.11 -14.38 11.24
N THR A 612 -14.79 -15.41 11.76
CA THR A 612 -14.49 -16.80 11.42
C THR A 612 -14.98 -17.15 10.00
N GLY A 613 -14.11 -17.14 8.99
CA GLY A 613 -14.43 -17.75 7.69
C GLY A 613 -13.59 -17.36 6.47
N THR A 614 -12.80 -16.29 6.53
CA THR A 614 -12.08 -15.73 5.36
C THR A 614 -10.56 -15.97 5.35
N SER A 615 -9.91 -16.14 6.49
CA SER A 615 -8.45 -16.38 6.53
C SER A 615 -8.11 -17.83 6.13
N PRO A 616 -7.25 -18.07 5.11
CA PRO A 616 -6.69 -19.38 4.82
C PRO A 616 -5.63 -19.77 5.86
N GLU A 617 -5.58 -21.05 6.25
CA GLU A 617 -4.48 -21.58 7.08
C GLU A 617 -3.17 -21.60 6.27
N VAL A 618 -2.37 -20.54 6.37
CA VAL A 618 -0.99 -20.51 5.85
C VAL A 618 -0.10 -21.30 6.81
N GLU A 619 0.40 -22.47 6.38
CA GLU A 619 1.40 -23.19 7.17
C GLU A 619 2.73 -22.43 7.20
N THR A 620 3.25 -22.18 8.41
CA THR A 620 4.51 -21.45 8.60
C THR A 620 5.69 -22.17 7.95
N PRO A 621 6.52 -21.50 7.12
CA PRO A 621 7.66 -22.13 6.46
C PRO A 621 8.71 -22.65 7.46
N SER A 622 8.71 -23.96 7.73
CA SER A 622 9.73 -24.55 8.61
C SER A 622 11.12 -24.41 7.98
N SER A 623 12.10 -23.88 8.72
CA SER A 623 13.48 -23.65 8.26
C SER A 623 14.21 -24.97 7.92
N GLY A 624 14.02 -25.44 6.69
CA GLY A 624 14.32 -26.81 6.25
C GLY A 624 15.32 -26.89 5.10
N ASN A 625 16.61 -27.06 5.43
CA ASN A 625 17.71 -27.12 4.48
C ASN A 625 17.48 -28.19 3.36
N GLY A 626 17.55 -27.77 2.10
CA GLY A 626 16.84 -28.41 0.99
C GLY A 626 17.36 -29.77 0.48
N SER A 627 16.43 -30.61 0.02
CA SER A 627 16.67 -31.81 -0.79
C SER A 627 15.38 -32.21 -1.52
N GLY A 628 15.14 -31.63 -2.70
CA GLY A 628 13.84 -31.72 -3.38
C GLY A 628 13.41 -33.11 -3.89
N THR A 629 12.10 -33.31 -4.01
CA THR A 629 11.45 -34.33 -4.84
C THR A 629 10.05 -33.81 -5.21
N PRO A 630 9.65 -33.80 -6.50
CA PRO A 630 8.37 -33.20 -6.90
C PRO A 630 7.16 -34.03 -6.43
N PRO A 631 6.00 -33.39 -6.16
CA PRO A 631 4.81 -34.08 -5.68
C PRO A 631 4.22 -35.02 -6.74
N THR A 632 3.87 -36.23 -6.33
CA THR A 632 3.18 -37.21 -7.19
C THR A 632 1.67 -36.96 -7.19
N THR A 633 1.07 -36.91 -8.38
CA THR A 633 -0.38 -36.79 -8.57
C THR A 633 -1.17 -37.89 -7.85
N SER A 634 -2.23 -37.49 -7.15
CA SER A 634 -3.16 -38.38 -6.45
C SER A 634 -4.36 -38.74 -7.34
N GLU A 635 -4.50 -40.03 -7.68
CA GLU A 635 -5.68 -40.52 -8.42
C GLU A 635 -6.95 -40.57 -7.53
N PRO A 636 -8.15 -40.36 -8.11
CA PRO A 636 -9.39 -40.25 -7.34
C PRO A 636 -9.89 -41.58 -6.78
N VAL A 637 -10.28 -41.58 -5.50
CA VAL A 637 -10.82 -42.76 -4.80
C VAL A 637 -12.22 -43.11 -5.32
N THR A 638 -12.35 -44.28 -5.95
CA THR A 638 -13.62 -44.78 -6.52
C THR A 638 -14.18 -45.93 -5.67
N GLU A 639 -15.41 -45.79 -5.14
CA GLU A 639 -16.09 -46.90 -4.45
C GLU A 639 -16.48 -48.05 -5.40
N THR A 640 -16.52 -49.29 -4.89
CA THR A 640 -16.84 -50.49 -5.67
C THR A 640 -17.96 -51.32 -5.05
N PRO A 641 -19.04 -51.63 -5.79
CA PRO A 641 -19.50 -53.02 -5.88
C PRO A 641 -20.15 -53.39 -7.25
N PRO A 642 -20.44 -54.68 -7.55
CA PRO A 642 -19.58 -55.85 -7.39
C PRO A 642 -19.58 -56.82 -8.61
N VAL A 643 -18.42 -57.39 -8.93
CA VAL A 643 -18.15 -58.70 -9.60
C VAL A 643 -19.16 -59.25 -10.65
N ALA A 644 -18.75 -59.27 -11.93
CA ALA A 644 -19.26 -60.23 -12.92
C ALA A 644 -18.25 -60.57 -14.06
N ALA A 645 -17.81 -61.84 -14.09
CA ALA A 645 -17.29 -62.65 -15.21
C ALA A 645 -16.45 -62.05 -16.39
N GLU A 646 -15.18 -62.47 -16.41
CA GLU A 646 -14.21 -62.82 -17.51
C GLU A 646 -14.39 -62.43 -19.01
N PRO A 647 -13.27 -62.35 -19.79
CA PRO A 647 -13.18 -61.57 -21.03
C PRO A 647 -13.20 -62.39 -22.35
N SER A 648 -13.22 -61.68 -23.49
CA SER A 648 -12.85 -62.21 -24.81
C SER A 648 -11.99 -61.23 -25.63
N THR A 649 -11.08 -61.77 -26.44
CA THR A 649 -10.00 -61.08 -27.18
C THR A 649 -10.36 -60.71 -28.64
N PRO A 650 -9.52 -59.93 -29.37
CA PRO A 650 -9.98 -59.08 -30.48
C PRO A 650 -9.68 -59.60 -31.92
N SER A 651 -10.20 -58.86 -32.90
CA SER A 651 -9.78 -58.76 -34.32
C SER A 651 -10.29 -57.40 -34.85
N GLU A 652 -9.47 -56.43 -35.28
CA GLU A 652 -8.61 -56.40 -36.48
C GLU A 652 -9.41 -56.39 -37.80
N GLU A 653 -9.40 -55.24 -38.52
CA GLU A 653 -9.19 -55.18 -39.98
C GLU A 653 -8.97 -53.72 -40.49
N THR A 654 -8.18 -53.59 -41.55
CA THR A 654 -7.89 -52.39 -42.38
C THR A 654 -7.52 -52.89 -43.79
N PRO A 655 -7.29 -52.05 -44.82
CA PRO A 655 -7.67 -50.64 -45.06
C PRO A 655 -8.42 -50.49 -46.42
N THR A 656 -8.59 -49.27 -46.96
CA THR A 656 -8.35 -49.00 -48.41
C THR A 656 -8.33 -47.51 -48.79
N THR A 657 -7.54 -47.18 -49.81
CA THR A 657 -7.57 -45.95 -50.63
C THR A 657 -7.32 -46.39 -52.09
N PRO A 658 -7.74 -45.64 -53.14
CA PRO A 658 -6.79 -44.68 -53.77
C PRO A 658 -7.38 -43.48 -54.59
N ALA A 659 -6.56 -42.44 -54.85
CA ALA A 659 -6.32 -41.65 -56.10
C ALA A 659 -7.51 -41.18 -57.02
N THR A 660 -7.52 -40.06 -57.79
CA THR A 660 -6.61 -38.92 -58.18
C THR A 660 -7.48 -37.87 -58.95
N GLY A 661 -7.07 -36.66 -59.36
CA GLY A 661 -5.80 -35.90 -59.27
C GLY A 661 -5.61 -34.85 -60.41
N GLU A 662 -4.71 -33.88 -60.20
CA GLU A 662 -4.05 -32.93 -61.16
C GLU A 662 -4.81 -31.77 -61.88
N GLY A 663 -4.16 -30.59 -61.91
CA GLY A 663 -4.25 -29.51 -62.93
C GLY A 663 -5.14 -28.29 -62.60
N THR A 664 -4.81 -27.02 -62.94
CA THR A 664 -3.62 -26.35 -63.54
C THR A 664 -3.66 -24.82 -63.25
N SER A 665 -2.54 -24.09 -63.44
CA SER A 665 -2.37 -22.62 -63.34
C SER A 665 -1.64 -22.08 -64.61
N PRO A 666 -1.43 -20.77 -64.92
CA PRO A 666 -1.79 -19.50 -64.24
C PRO A 666 -2.46 -18.43 -65.17
N GLY A 667 -2.63 -17.18 -64.70
CA GLY A 667 -3.02 -16.02 -65.53
C GLY A 667 -2.88 -14.63 -64.86
N THR A 668 -2.54 -13.59 -65.63
CA THR A 668 -2.24 -12.21 -65.15
C THR A 668 -2.69 -11.12 -66.15
N SER A 669 -3.29 -10.00 -65.72
CA SER A 669 -3.22 -8.66 -66.38
C SER A 669 -4.15 -7.59 -65.77
N GLU A 670 -3.66 -6.35 -65.59
CA GLU A 670 -4.48 -5.10 -65.56
C GLU A 670 -4.84 -4.62 -67.00
N PRO A 671 -5.64 -3.54 -67.23
CA PRO A 671 -5.15 -2.12 -67.15
C PRO A 671 -6.23 -1.03 -66.84
N GLY A 672 -5.87 0.26 -66.65
CA GLY A 672 -6.89 1.34 -66.79
C GLY A 672 -6.72 2.82 -66.32
N ASN A 673 -5.53 3.40 -66.20
CA ASN A 673 -5.27 4.81 -65.79
C ASN A 673 -6.06 5.95 -66.51
N GLU A 674 -6.48 7.02 -65.78
CA GLU A 674 -6.54 8.44 -66.23
C GLU A 674 -6.41 9.47 -65.04
N THR A 675 -5.94 10.70 -65.34
CA THR A 675 -5.72 11.91 -64.46
C THR A 675 -5.28 13.09 -65.37
N PRO A 676 -4.99 14.36 -64.95
CA PRO A 676 -5.11 15.12 -63.67
C PRO A 676 -5.89 16.46 -63.95
N PRO A 677 -5.61 17.71 -63.45
CA PRO A 677 -4.81 18.29 -62.33
C PRO A 677 -5.71 19.08 -61.30
N VAL A 678 -5.36 20.08 -60.44
CA VAL A 678 -4.41 21.23 -60.42
C VAL A 678 -4.00 21.64 -58.97
N THR A 679 -2.96 22.48 -58.85
CA THR A 679 -2.31 23.12 -57.68
C THR A 679 -3.06 24.38 -57.13
N ALA A 680 -2.64 25.19 -56.13
CA ALA A 680 -1.38 25.38 -55.37
C ALA A 680 -1.59 26.18 -54.04
N GLU A 681 -0.57 26.20 -53.15
CA GLU A 681 -0.31 27.24 -52.12
C GLU A 681 0.69 28.33 -52.65
N PRO A 682 1.45 29.13 -51.86
CA PRO A 682 1.36 29.61 -50.44
C PRO A 682 1.60 31.14 -50.25
N SER A 683 1.50 31.67 -49.01
CA SER A 683 2.31 32.83 -48.52
C SER A 683 2.10 33.22 -47.04
N THR A 684 3.18 33.45 -46.28
CA THR A 684 3.25 34.29 -45.06
C THR A 684 3.63 35.75 -45.41
N PRO A 685 3.43 36.76 -44.52
CA PRO A 685 4.58 37.29 -43.75
C PRO A 685 4.33 38.04 -42.40
N SER A 686 5.37 38.05 -41.56
CA SER A 686 5.94 39.11 -40.66
C SER A 686 5.14 40.15 -39.84
N GLU A 687 5.55 40.25 -38.56
CA GLU A 687 5.88 41.45 -37.72
C GLU A 687 5.01 42.74 -37.71
N GLU A 688 4.67 43.22 -36.50
CA GLU A 688 5.04 44.58 -36.03
C GLU A 688 4.89 44.77 -34.49
N THR A 689 5.69 45.67 -33.88
CA THR A 689 5.50 46.23 -32.52
C THR A 689 5.95 47.70 -32.52
N PRO A 690 5.20 48.65 -31.92
CA PRO A 690 5.57 49.21 -30.61
C PRO A 690 4.31 49.64 -29.77
N THR A 691 4.32 50.28 -28.57
CA THR A 691 5.20 51.30 -27.96
C THR A 691 4.87 51.48 -26.46
N THR A 692 5.81 51.96 -25.62
CA THR A 692 5.55 52.47 -24.25
C THR A 692 5.41 54.00 -24.17
N PRO A 693 4.89 54.54 -23.05
CA PRO A 693 5.71 55.49 -22.27
C PRO A 693 5.62 55.33 -20.73
N ALA A 694 6.59 55.95 -20.03
CA ALA A 694 6.75 55.98 -18.56
C ALA A 694 5.75 56.95 -17.86
N THR A 695 5.64 57.12 -16.52
CA THR A 695 6.68 57.23 -15.45
C THR A 695 6.14 56.96 -14.03
N GLY A 696 6.99 56.44 -13.12
CA GLY A 696 6.78 56.46 -11.66
C GLY A 696 7.99 55.91 -10.89
N GLU A 697 8.55 56.66 -9.94
CA GLU A 697 9.77 56.31 -9.18
C GLU A 697 9.45 55.53 -7.88
N GLY A 698 10.32 54.59 -7.44
CA GLY A 698 10.22 54.06 -6.06
C GLY A 698 10.99 52.80 -5.67
N THR A 699 12.28 52.94 -5.30
CA THR A 699 13.07 52.02 -4.42
C THR A 699 13.37 50.57 -4.87
N THR A 700 14.45 50.03 -4.30
CA THR A 700 15.04 48.68 -4.50
C THR A 700 15.82 48.30 -3.23
N PRO A 701 16.28 47.04 -3.08
CA PRO A 701 15.56 45.78 -3.28
C PRO A 701 15.54 44.96 -1.96
N ASP A 702 14.89 43.79 -1.98
CA ASP A 702 15.31 42.67 -1.14
C ASP A 702 15.32 41.39 -2.00
N THR A 703 16.08 40.37 -1.59
CA THR A 703 16.39 39.20 -2.43
C THR A 703 16.41 37.92 -1.62
N SER A 704 15.41 37.07 -1.83
CA SER A 704 15.42 35.66 -1.45
C SER A 704 14.57 34.88 -2.44
N GLU A 705 15.23 34.09 -3.28
CA GLU A 705 14.64 32.93 -3.94
C GLU A 705 14.67 31.77 -2.91
N PRO A 706 13.56 31.10 -2.60
CA PRO A 706 13.63 29.71 -2.15
C PRO A 706 13.98 28.86 -3.38
N GLY A 707 15.08 28.12 -3.32
CA GLY A 707 15.39 27.11 -4.33
C GLY A 707 14.59 25.85 -4.07
N SER A 708 14.05 25.23 -5.12
CA SER A 708 13.54 23.86 -5.05
C SER A 708 14.70 22.90 -4.78
N GLY A 709 14.71 22.27 -3.61
CA GLY A 709 15.40 21.00 -3.40
C GLY A 709 14.37 19.88 -3.54
N ASN A 710 14.74 18.80 -4.21
CA ASN A 710 14.07 17.52 -4.00
C ASN A 710 14.46 17.01 -2.60
N PRO A 711 13.70 16.09 -1.99
CA PRO A 711 14.30 15.13 -1.07
C PRO A 711 15.42 14.37 -1.81
N ASP A 712 16.57 14.18 -1.16
CA ASP A 712 17.67 13.38 -1.72
C ASP A 712 17.43 11.89 -1.41
N VAL A 713 17.65 11.02 -2.40
CA VAL A 713 17.39 9.57 -2.29
C VAL A 713 18.30 8.89 -1.26
N ILE A 714 17.69 8.15 -0.31
CA ILE A 714 18.42 7.34 0.68
C ILE A 714 19.25 6.26 -0.03
N THR A 715 20.55 6.23 0.27
CA THR A 715 21.45 5.23 -0.29
C THR A 715 21.64 4.07 0.68
N ILE A 716 21.18 2.86 0.32
CA ILE A 716 21.41 1.63 1.10
C ILE A 716 22.92 1.47 1.38
N PRO A 717 23.36 1.34 2.66
CA PRO A 717 24.78 1.29 3.01
C PRO A 717 25.45 -0.02 2.55
N ASP A 718 26.54 0.09 1.79
CA ASP A 718 27.34 -1.05 1.31
C ASP A 718 27.82 -1.96 2.46
N VAL A 719 27.33 -3.21 2.49
CA VAL A 719 27.72 -4.21 3.50
C VAL A 719 29.11 -4.79 3.16
N ASP A 720 30.14 -4.37 3.91
CA ASP A 720 31.50 -4.94 3.78
C ASP A 720 31.54 -6.40 4.26
N THR A 721 31.46 -7.34 3.32
CA THR A 721 31.51 -8.79 3.55
C THR A 721 32.94 -9.26 3.88
N GLY A 722 33.42 -8.82 5.05
CA GLY A 722 34.78 -8.95 5.57
C GLY A 722 35.30 -10.37 5.81
N THR A 723 35.45 -11.16 4.75
CA THR A 723 35.94 -12.54 4.81
C THR A 723 37.45 -12.59 5.11
N GLY A 724 37.81 -13.07 6.31
CA GLY A 724 39.20 -13.14 6.77
C GLY A 724 40.07 -14.14 5.98
N GLY A 725 41.04 -13.64 5.22
CA GLY A 725 42.02 -14.44 4.45
C GLY A 725 43.48 -14.04 4.72
N THR A 726 44.37 -15.03 4.89
CA THR A 726 45.78 -14.83 5.29
C THR A 726 46.80 -14.97 4.15
N ASP A 727 47.99 -14.39 4.38
CA ASP A 727 49.30 -14.69 3.75
C ASP A 727 49.64 -14.17 2.32
N ALA A 728 50.24 -12.97 2.33
CA ALA A 728 51.66 -12.74 1.98
C ALA A 728 52.17 -12.63 0.51
N GLU A 729 53.33 -11.96 0.43
CA GLU A 729 54.27 -11.77 -0.70
C GLU A 729 53.86 -10.82 -1.86
N THR A 730 54.85 -10.01 -2.27
CA THR A 730 54.89 -9.12 -3.46
C THR A 730 56.15 -9.52 -4.28
N PRO A 731 56.62 -8.87 -5.38
CA PRO A 731 56.14 -7.65 -6.05
C PRO A 731 56.22 -7.61 -7.62
N SER A 732 55.84 -6.45 -8.15
CA SER A 732 56.54 -5.66 -9.21
C SER A 732 56.06 -5.65 -10.68
N ASN A 733 55.95 -4.41 -11.20
CA ASN A 733 56.21 -3.95 -12.57
C ASN A 733 55.37 -4.47 -13.78
N SER A 734 55.10 -3.67 -14.82
CA SER A 734 55.21 -2.20 -14.99
C SER A 734 54.64 -1.72 -16.33
N GLY A 735 53.80 -0.66 -16.29
CA GLY A 735 53.52 0.25 -17.41
C GLY A 735 52.51 -0.22 -18.48
N GLY A 736 51.87 0.68 -19.23
CA GLY A 736 51.84 2.14 -19.04
C GLY A 736 51.54 2.98 -20.29
N GLY A 737 50.73 4.02 -20.13
CA GLY A 737 50.42 5.05 -21.14
C GLY A 737 49.03 4.84 -21.77
N GLY A 738 48.15 5.85 -21.84
CA GLY A 738 48.23 7.24 -21.34
C GLY A 738 47.01 8.03 -21.84
N TRP A 739 46.81 9.33 -21.61
CA TRP A 739 47.40 10.36 -20.74
C TRP A 739 46.67 11.68 -21.12
N GLY A 740 46.17 12.45 -20.15
CA GLY A 740 45.43 13.70 -20.35
C GLY A 740 44.04 13.65 -19.70
N GLY A 741 43.70 14.42 -18.66
CA GLY A 741 44.37 15.57 -18.03
C GLY A 741 43.78 16.90 -18.55
N HIS A 742 43.40 17.88 -17.73
CA HIS A 742 43.60 18.16 -16.28
C HIS A 742 42.21 18.46 -15.65
N GLY A 743 41.92 18.46 -14.33
CA GLY A 743 42.73 18.65 -13.10
C GLY A 743 42.36 20.00 -12.44
N GLY A 744 42.27 20.18 -11.11
CA GLY A 744 42.50 19.28 -9.97
C GLY A 744 42.68 20.10 -8.67
N TRP A 745 43.24 19.48 -7.61
CA TRP A 745 43.52 20.05 -6.25
C TRP A 745 42.28 20.31 -5.37
N GLY A 746 42.27 19.93 -4.09
CA GLY A 746 43.24 19.11 -3.35
C GLY A 746 42.94 19.04 -1.85
N GLY A 747 43.01 17.86 -1.24
CA GLY A 747 42.74 17.69 0.21
C GLY A 747 43.97 17.87 1.09
N LEU A 748 43.79 17.79 2.42
CA LEU A 748 44.87 17.49 3.38
C LEU A 748 44.33 17.03 4.76
N SER A 749 44.74 15.82 5.17
CA SER A 749 45.00 15.35 6.55
C SER A 749 44.15 15.87 7.73
N GLY A 750 43.47 14.94 8.42
CA GLY A 750 42.90 15.20 9.76
C GLY A 750 43.94 15.42 10.87
N GLY A 751 43.49 15.85 12.05
CA GLY A 751 44.37 16.15 13.19
C GLY A 751 43.67 16.14 14.55
N ARG A 752 44.04 15.16 15.38
CA ARG A 752 43.68 15.09 16.82
C ARG A 752 44.03 16.40 17.54
N TRP A 753 43.17 16.88 18.44
CA TRP A 753 43.56 17.80 19.50
C TRP A 753 43.07 17.35 20.88
N SER A 754 43.96 17.53 21.86
CA SER A 754 43.75 17.24 23.28
C SER A 754 43.47 18.53 24.04
N TRP A 755 42.87 18.39 25.23
CA TRP A 755 42.87 19.40 26.28
C TRP A 755 44.26 20.05 26.49
N ASP A 756 44.28 21.36 26.73
CA ASP A 756 44.81 21.92 27.99
C ASP A 756 44.16 23.31 28.28
N GLY A 757 44.22 23.80 29.52
CA GLY A 757 43.48 24.98 29.99
C GLY A 757 44.31 26.27 30.15
N GLY A 758 43.63 27.42 30.25
CA GLY A 758 44.29 28.72 30.51
C GLY A 758 43.32 29.81 30.99
N SER A 759 43.64 30.52 32.09
CA SER A 759 42.69 31.39 32.80
C SER A 759 43.10 32.87 32.92
N SER A 760 42.17 33.79 32.61
CA SER A 760 42.14 35.18 33.11
C SER A 760 40.75 35.78 32.87
N ARG A 761 39.90 36.09 33.85
CA ARG A 761 39.96 37.00 35.03
C ARG A 761 39.59 38.47 34.75
N ARG A 762 38.54 38.91 35.46
CA ARG A 762 37.99 40.27 35.68
C ARG A 762 36.98 40.77 34.62
N GLY A 763 35.81 41.27 35.03
CA GLY A 763 35.30 41.35 36.41
C GLY A 763 33.89 41.88 36.56
N ASP A 764 33.41 41.81 37.81
CA ASP A 764 32.41 42.61 38.54
C ASP A 764 31.52 43.54 37.67
N ASP A 765 30.18 43.43 37.72
CA ASP A 765 29.41 44.03 38.82
C ASP A 765 28.17 43.23 39.30
N ASP A 766 27.79 43.63 40.52
CA ASP A 766 26.96 43.03 41.57
C ASP A 766 25.43 42.82 41.38
N HIS A 767 24.85 42.02 42.30
CA HIS A 767 23.43 41.94 42.74
C HIS A 767 22.34 41.36 41.78
N GLY A 768 21.49 40.40 42.18
CA GLY A 768 21.55 39.49 43.34
C GLY A 768 20.22 38.87 43.83
N GLY A 769 20.11 37.53 43.76
CA GLY A 769 19.30 36.66 44.64
C GLY A 769 17.75 36.62 44.48
N GLY A 770 17.05 35.48 44.62
CA GLY A 770 17.49 34.08 44.67
C GLY A 770 16.74 33.16 45.68
N ARG A 771 16.79 31.84 45.40
CA ARG A 771 16.54 30.66 46.27
C ARG A 771 15.11 30.12 46.53
N ASN A 772 14.91 28.91 45.98
CA ASN A 772 14.50 27.65 46.62
C ASN A 772 13.21 27.53 47.46
N GLY A 773 12.43 26.48 47.12
CA GLY A 773 11.49 25.76 47.99
C GLY A 773 10.48 24.95 47.16
N SER A 774 10.79 23.76 46.63
CA SER A 774 10.87 22.44 47.28
C SER A 774 9.53 21.91 47.84
N ARG A 775 9.09 20.73 47.35
CA ARG A 775 8.40 19.60 48.07
C ARG A 775 7.35 19.96 49.15
N ASP A 776 6.13 19.40 49.15
CA ASP A 776 5.75 17.99 49.03
C ASP A 776 4.27 17.77 48.64
N SER A 777 3.89 16.50 48.46
CA SER A 777 2.54 15.95 48.28
C SER A 777 1.44 16.44 49.24
N GLN A 778 0.17 16.36 48.83
CA GLN A 778 -0.80 15.40 49.38
C GLN A 778 -2.13 15.36 48.58
N ALA A 779 -2.82 14.22 48.62
CA ALA A 779 -4.13 13.99 48.01
C ALA A 779 -5.28 14.02 49.03
N SER A 780 -6.51 14.28 48.57
CA SER A 780 -7.74 13.96 49.29
C SER A 780 -8.95 13.91 48.36
N ASN A 781 -9.74 12.84 48.45
CA ASN A 781 -11.06 12.69 47.82
C ASN A 781 -12.08 13.67 48.42
N ASP A 782 -13.22 13.89 47.74
CA ASP A 782 -14.52 13.32 48.16
C ASP A 782 -15.63 13.74 47.16
N ASP A 783 -16.70 12.94 47.09
CA ASP A 783 -17.88 13.17 46.25
C ASP A 783 -18.76 14.35 46.76
N ASP A 784 -19.62 14.93 45.91
CA ASP A 784 -21.05 14.56 45.86
C ASP A 784 -21.90 15.43 44.89
N THR A 785 -22.97 14.82 44.42
CA THR A 785 -24.13 15.27 43.61
C THR A 785 -24.49 16.78 43.48
N GLY A 786 -24.74 17.19 42.22
CA GLY A 786 -26.13 17.40 41.74
C GLY A 786 -26.68 18.82 41.51
N GLY A 787 -27.56 18.94 40.50
CA GLY A 787 -28.61 19.97 40.41
C GLY A 787 -28.38 21.10 39.41
N GLY A 788 -28.88 20.95 38.17
CA GLY A 788 -28.73 21.94 37.11
C GLY A 788 -29.58 23.22 37.25
N GLY A 789 -29.22 24.26 36.49
CA GLY A 789 -29.96 25.52 36.39
C GLY A 789 -29.74 26.22 35.04
N ARG A 790 -30.82 26.41 34.27
CA ARG A 790 -30.81 27.20 33.03
C ARG A 790 -30.92 28.70 33.34
N ASN A 791 -30.15 29.52 32.62
CA ASN A 791 -30.55 30.78 31.93
C ASN A 791 -29.27 31.44 31.37
N ASP A 792 -29.09 31.67 30.06
CA ASP A 792 -29.88 32.49 29.12
C ASP A 792 -29.57 34.01 29.23
N TRP A 793 -28.58 34.51 28.47
CA TRP A 793 -28.77 35.60 27.47
C TRP A 793 -27.51 35.96 26.63
N ARG A 794 -27.72 36.03 25.31
CA ARG A 794 -27.32 37.08 24.32
C ARG A 794 -26.21 38.08 24.70
N GLY A 795 -25.27 38.46 23.83
CA GLY A 795 -25.10 38.14 22.39
C GLY A 795 -24.64 39.38 21.59
N GLY A 796 -24.10 39.20 20.38
CA GLY A 796 -23.64 40.31 19.53
C GLY A 796 -23.57 39.94 18.05
N GLN A 797 -24.45 40.51 17.23
CA GLN A 797 -24.45 40.37 15.77
C GLN A 797 -23.94 41.65 15.09
N SER A 798 -23.29 41.49 13.94
CA SER A 798 -23.35 42.47 12.84
C SER A 798 -23.35 41.71 11.52
N ARG A 799 -24.26 42.08 10.61
CA ARG A 799 -24.39 41.51 9.26
C ARG A 799 -23.89 42.50 8.21
N HIS A 800 -23.42 41.99 7.09
CA HIS A 800 -23.93 42.28 5.74
C HIS A 800 -23.61 41.02 4.92
N ASP A 801 -24.60 40.30 4.40
CA ASP A 801 -25.50 40.61 3.26
C ASP A 801 -24.87 40.17 1.94
N ASP A 802 -25.67 39.48 1.13
CA ASP A 802 -25.26 38.56 0.06
C ASP A 802 -24.63 39.25 -1.17
N ASP A 803 -23.66 38.59 -1.79
CA ASP A 803 -23.46 38.60 -3.25
C ASP A 803 -23.08 37.18 -3.71
N ASN A 804 -23.46 36.81 -4.93
CA ASN A 804 -23.57 35.41 -5.38
C ASN A 804 -22.71 35.15 -6.62
N ASP A 805 -21.54 34.52 -6.46
CA ASP A 805 -20.74 33.97 -7.56
C ASP A 805 -20.29 32.53 -7.22
N HIS A 806 -20.64 31.58 -8.09
CA HIS A 806 -20.15 30.21 -8.01
C HIS A 806 -18.75 30.12 -8.61
N HIS A 807 -17.75 29.83 -7.78
CA HIS A 807 -16.46 29.33 -8.23
C HIS A 807 -16.17 28.00 -7.53
N CYS A 808 -16.56 26.91 -8.19
CA CYS A 808 -16.07 25.58 -7.88
C CYS A 808 -14.55 25.57 -8.15
N HIS A 809 -13.75 25.64 -7.09
CA HIS A 809 -12.31 25.39 -7.17
C HIS A 809 -12.08 23.90 -6.96
N SER A 810 -12.09 23.14 -8.04
CA SER A 810 -11.49 21.81 -8.09
C SER A 810 -9.98 21.97 -7.95
N GLN A 811 -9.47 22.03 -6.72
CA GLN A 811 -8.05 21.84 -6.46
C GLN A 811 -7.77 20.35 -6.48
N LEU A 812 -7.49 19.83 -7.68
CA LEU A 812 -6.79 18.56 -7.85
C LEU A 812 -5.37 18.76 -7.32
N SER A 813 -5.14 18.35 -6.08
CA SER A 813 -3.82 18.14 -5.51
C SER A 813 -3.24 16.88 -6.14
N HIS A 814 -2.47 17.04 -7.22
CA HIS A 814 -1.64 15.95 -7.72
C HIS A 814 -0.53 15.70 -6.70
N TRP A 815 -0.69 14.65 -5.91
CA TRP A 815 0.28 14.20 -4.93
C TRP A 815 1.53 13.68 -5.63
N HIS A 816 2.70 14.09 -5.15
CA HIS A 816 3.99 13.53 -5.54
C HIS A 816 4.58 12.83 -4.32
N TRP A 817 4.85 11.54 -4.47
CA TRP A 817 5.56 10.69 -3.50
C TRP A 817 7.07 10.68 -3.74
#